data_AF-A0A1I4ESS4-F1
#
_entry.id   AF-A0A1I4ESS4-F1
#
_cell.length_a   1.000
_cell.length_b   1.000
_cell.length_c   1.000
_cell.angle_alpha   90.00
_cell.angle_beta   90.00
_cell.angle_gamma   90.00
#
_symmetry.space_group_name_H-M   'P 1'
#
loop_
_entity.id
_entity.type
_entity.pdbx_description
1 polymer ?
#
loop_
_entity_poly.entity_id
_entity_poly.type
_entity_poly.pdbx_seq_one_letter_code
_entity_poly.pdbx_strand_id
1 'polypeptide(L)'
;MKRKSIEALILAGVLAVYATGCASETRSSREAKSDEYEHDDWDDDEEDEDKDNEEDEEREDKEESSSSGIDSQTLMVYMVGSNLESQAGAATADLQEMARSGYDSDKLNIVVCAGGANKWWNSSIDEDELKMYTMKDEDVIPECSMDNQNMADPATLKEFINKAKSEYPADSYSLILWNHGGGSVLGYGSDEKHDDEMLSVTQLGEAIGESDVCKEGKFEWIGFDACLMGMVEVADTLKDDADYMIASEEVEAQDGWNYSALGEITDENAYSGDEAGNIITKAYGEYYSNQGFFVPDYTLSCIDMSKVDKVTSAVAGFAEEADEALTHGEYSRIARARDNTKSFGKTGSYSMFDYVDLGCFSNEIRTVYPEKAAKLEKAVNDCVIYNVTNVGRASGLSVYFPYDNTYAMDMMIEKYDAEKYNEKYTSFIHDFAKEQTGEDLAEWTVTDSAPVISDDSDTAYSVQLSDEETQNFSKAYASIWEKDTSDESQESYIYWLDSANTKLSNDGKLSTDFDGRIFYLTDNSGNKVPIFAIQTEVTEDYAEYVTYVTKGELVGETHNDALYFRVDKEHPTGVITGIYRINEADDNELSVPSKQVDTIKDGDHILVQYFARKIKFNDDGSVEPFESWDESSFLGAGIDVKGDLKVTYEKPALEHNYIGLFDIRDTQGKSHYSNYIDVHVDGEPGNGESVYDEAAESYKN
;
A
#
# COMPACT_ATOMS: atom_id res chain seq x y z
N MET A 1 12.14 -4.54 46.54
CA MET A 1 11.93 -5.99 46.72
C MET A 1 12.17 -6.63 45.36
N LYS A 2 12.88 -7.77 45.31
CA LYS A 2 13.41 -8.39 44.09
C LYS A 2 12.34 -8.52 42.99
N ARG A 3 12.55 -7.87 41.83
CA ARG A 3 11.86 -8.16 40.57
C ARG A 3 12.00 -9.67 40.30
N LYS A 4 10.88 -10.38 40.23
CA LYS A 4 10.84 -11.73 39.66
C LYS A 4 10.66 -11.54 38.17
N SER A 5 11.69 -11.90 37.41
CA SER A 5 11.61 -12.15 35.98
C SER A 5 10.51 -13.19 35.75
N ILE A 6 9.42 -12.77 35.12
CA ILE A 6 8.50 -13.68 34.44
C ILE A 6 8.94 -13.63 32.99
N GLU A 7 9.72 -14.63 32.58
CA GLU A 7 10.02 -14.90 31.17
C GLU A 7 8.71 -15.39 30.53
N ALA A 8 7.95 -14.46 29.95
CA ALA A 8 7.05 -14.77 28.85
C ALA A 8 7.82 -14.44 27.57
N LEU A 9 8.21 -15.47 26.81
CA LEU A 9 8.71 -15.29 25.45
C LEU A 9 7.56 -14.71 24.62
N ILE A 10 7.60 -13.41 24.35
CA ILE A 10 6.89 -12.79 23.23
C ILE A 10 7.98 -12.30 22.28
N LEU A 11 7.91 -12.82 21.06
CA LEU A 11 8.92 -12.70 20.01
C LEU A 11 8.93 -11.26 19.46
N ALA A 12 9.69 -10.36 20.09
CA ALA A 12 9.88 -8.98 19.64
C ALA A 12 10.86 -8.85 18.45
N GLY A 13 10.90 -9.84 17.56
CA GLY A 13 11.83 -9.88 16.42
C GLY A 13 11.31 -9.20 15.16
N VAL A 14 9.98 -9.08 15.01
CA VAL A 14 9.35 -8.84 13.69
C VAL A 14 9.30 -7.35 13.31
N LEU A 15 9.32 -6.41 14.26
CA LEU A 15 9.14 -4.97 13.98
C LEU A 15 10.39 -4.11 14.09
N ALA A 16 11.51 -4.67 14.59
CA ALA A 16 12.80 -4.04 14.36
C ALA A 16 13.00 -3.91 12.84
N VAL A 17 12.72 -4.96 12.07
CA VAL A 17 12.99 -4.99 10.62
C VAL A 17 12.18 -3.95 9.81
N TYR A 18 10.98 -3.58 10.23
CA TYR A 18 10.21 -2.50 9.59
C TYR A 18 10.73 -1.09 9.90
N ALA A 19 11.81 -0.98 10.67
CA ALA A 19 12.68 0.20 10.73
C ALA A 19 14.18 -0.16 10.49
N THR A 20 14.51 -1.42 10.18
CA THR A 20 15.88 -1.96 10.26
C THR A 20 16.17 -3.02 9.22
N GLY A 21 17.32 -2.97 8.55
CA GLY A 21 17.76 -4.06 7.69
C GLY A 21 18.26 -5.27 8.49
N CYS A 22 17.71 -6.47 8.21
CA CYS A 22 18.22 -7.86 8.41
C CYS A 22 18.46 -8.37 9.87
N ALA A 23 18.33 -9.65 10.30
CA ALA A 23 17.83 -10.94 9.76
C ALA A 23 17.79 -12.06 10.88
N SER A 24 16.87 -13.03 10.77
CA SER A 24 17.01 -14.53 10.93
C SER A 24 16.47 -15.34 12.16
N GLU A 25 15.43 -16.14 11.85
CA GLU A 25 15.06 -17.57 12.11
C GLU A 25 14.99 -18.24 13.53
N THR A 26 13.80 -18.76 13.93
CA THR A 26 13.38 -20.22 13.99
C THR A 26 12.21 -20.57 14.97
N ARG A 27 11.05 -20.94 14.38
CA ARG A 27 10.04 -22.02 14.68
C ARG A 27 9.66 -22.47 16.12
N SER A 28 8.37 -22.34 16.47
CA SER A 28 7.36 -23.45 16.53
C SER A 28 6.38 -23.47 17.73
N SER A 29 5.08 -23.56 17.38
CA SER A 29 3.95 -24.29 18.01
C SER A 29 3.38 -23.79 19.35
N ARG A 30 2.07 -23.78 19.62
CA ARG A 30 0.80 -23.95 18.88
C ARG A 30 -0.31 -23.77 19.93
N GLU A 31 -1.49 -23.35 19.46
CA GLU A 31 -2.83 -23.63 20.03
C GLU A 31 -3.21 -22.95 21.35
N ALA A 32 -4.42 -22.45 21.57
CA ALA A 32 -5.60 -22.10 20.78
C ALA A 32 -6.71 -21.82 21.83
N LYS A 33 -7.65 -20.93 21.48
CA LYS A 33 -9.07 -20.97 21.90
C LYS A 33 -9.41 -20.53 23.35
N SER A 34 -10.52 -19.85 23.62
CA SER A 34 -11.62 -19.34 22.78
C SER A 34 -12.63 -18.62 23.68
N ASP A 35 -13.54 -17.89 23.03
CA ASP A 35 -14.94 -17.65 23.43
C ASP A 35 -15.16 -16.57 24.53
N GLU A 36 -16.14 -15.67 24.48
CA GLU A 36 -17.25 -15.41 23.56
C GLU A 36 -18.07 -14.24 24.17
N TYR A 37 -18.75 -13.48 23.30
CA TYR A 37 -20.09 -12.88 23.48
C TYR A 37 -20.28 -11.65 24.40
N GLU A 38 -20.76 -10.54 23.82
CA GLU A 38 -22.18 -10.09 23.77
C GLU A 38 -22.34 -8.91 24.73
N HIS A 39 -23.08 -7.84 24.50
CA HIS A 39 -24.01 -7.37 23.47
C HIS A 39 -24.40 -5.96 23.99
N ASP A 40 -25.01 -5.15 23.13
CA ASP A 40 -26.06 -4.18 23.50
C ASP A 40 -25.61 -2.90 24.24
N ASP A 41 -26.11 -1.71 23.96
CA ASP A 41 -27.12 -1.24 23.01
C ASP A 41 -27.24 0.28 23.26
N TRP A 42 -27.55 1.01 22.19
CA TRP A 42 -28.60 2.05 22.15
C TRP A 42 -28.27 3.47 22.61
N ASP A 43 -28.25 4.32 21.59
CA ASP A 43 -29.35 5.26 21.27
C ASP A 43 -29.10 6.76 21.47
N ASP A 44 -29.49 7.44 20.39
CA ASP A 44 -30.28 8.68 20.34
C ASP A 44 -29.54 9.98 20.73
N ASP A 45 -29.68 11.08 20.01
CA ASP A 45 -30.48 11.38 18.83
C ASP A 45 -30.19 12.83 18.40
N GLU A 46 -30.59 13.11 17.17
CA GLU A 46 -31.19 14.37 16.69
C GLU A 46 -30.29 15.61 16.50
N GLU A 47 -30.04 15.99 15.23
CA GLU A 47 -30.81 16.98 14.42
C GLU A 47 -30.18 18.40 14.59
N ASP A 48 -29.98 19.26 13.58
CA ASP A 48 -30.66 19.39 12.30
C ASP A 48 -30.01 20.51 11.43
N GLU A 49 -30.47 20.56 10.17
CA GLU A 49 -30.62 21.72 9.26
C GLU A 49 -29.49 22.14 8.28
N ASP A 50 -29.52 21.50 7.11
CA ASP A 50 -29.84 22.04 5.75
C ASP A 50 -29.55 23.51 5.39
N LYS A 51 -28.87 23.70 4.24
CA LYS A 51 -29.26 24.69 3.20
C LYS A 51 -28.85 24.30 1.78
N ASP A 52 -29.87 24.27 0.92
CA ASP A 52 -29.89 24.15 -0.54
C ASP A 52 -29.04 25.16 -1.32
N ASN A 53 -28.61 24.76 -2.53
CA ASN A 53 -28.56 25.64 -3.71
C ASN A 53 -28.66 24.80 -5.00
N GLU A 54 -29.81 24.90 -5.67
CA GLU A 54 -30.05 24.54 -7.06
C GLU A 54 -29.51 25.65 -7.99
N GLU A 55 -28.84 25.31 -9.09
CA GLU A 55 -28.89 26.09 -10.34
C GLU A 55 -28.43 25.26 -11.57
N ASP A 56 -29.41 25.04 -12.45
CA ASP A 56 -29.39 24.93 -13.92
C ASP A 56 -28.80 23.72 -14.69
N GLU A 57 -29.76 22.96 -15.22
CA GLU A 57 -29.69 21.97 -16.29
C GLU A 57 -29.35 22.60 -17.67
N GLU A 58 -28.25 22.18 -18.29
CA GLU A 58 -28.14 22.11 -19.77
C GLU A 58 -27.79 20.67 -20.15
N ARG A 59 -28.84 19.91 -20.52
CA ARG A 59 -28.73 18.58 -21.13
C ARG A 59 -28.27 18.74 -22.58
N GLU A 60 -27.03 18.36 -22.85
CA GLU A 60 -26.60 17.97 -24.20
C GLU A 60 -27.08 16.55 -24.47
N ASP A 61 -27.88 16.39 -25.52
CA ASP A 61 -28.31 15.10 -26.08
C ASP A 61 -27.06 14.29 -26.48
N LYS A 62 -26.60 13.37 -25.61
CA LYS A 62 -25.67 12.32 -26.01
C LYS A 62 -26.43 11.25 -26.79
N GLU A 63 -25.87 10.96 -27.96
CA GLU A 63 -26.25 9.91 -28.89
C GLU A 63 -26.53 8.60 -28.14
N GLU A 64 -27.68 7.97 -28.44
CA GLU A 64 -27.96 6.57 -28.09
C GLU A 64 -26.74 5.72 -28.47
N SER A 65 -26.09 5.12 -27.47
CA SER A 65 -25.05 4.13 -27.72
C SER A 65 -25.69 3.01 -28.53
N SER A 66 -25.10 2.71 -29.67
CA SER A 66 -25.46 1.51 -30.41
C SER A 66 -25.03 0.33 -29.56
N SER A 67 -26.00 -0.44 -29.05
CA SER A 67 -25.76 -1.74 -28.41
C SER A 67 -24.69 -2.50 -29.20
N SER A 68 -23.63 -2.95 -28.53
CA SER A 68 -22.42 -3.59 -29.07
C SER A 68 -22.65 -4.82 -29.96
N GLY A 69 -23.91 -5.25 -30.15
CA GLY A 69 -24.26 -6.41 -30.96
C GLY A 69 -23.90 -7.74 -30.29
N ILE A 70 -23.51 -7.68 -29.01
CA ILE A 70 -23.25 -8.82 -28.14
C ILE A 70 -24.57 -9.20 -27.48
N ASP A 71 -25.12 -10.34 -27.87
CA ASP A 71 -26.37 -10.89 -27.30
C ASP A 71 -26.08 -11.86 -26.13
N SER A 72 -24.86 -12.40 -26.06
CA SER A 72 -24.40 -13.30 -24.99
C SER A 72 -22.90 -13.17 -24.68
N GLN A 73 -22.52 -13.33 -23.42
CA GLN A 73 -21.12 -13.32 -22.96
C GLN A 73 -20.81 -14.53 -22.06
N THR A 74 -19.57 -15.02 -22.12
CA THR A 74 -19.02 -15.93 -21.11
C THR A 74 -17.95 -15.21 -20.30
N LEU A 75 -18.22 -14.98 -19.02
CA LEU A 75 -17.25 -14.50 -18.04
C LEU A 75 -16.52 -15.70 -17.45
N MET A 76 -15.21 -15.76 -17.70
CA MET A 76 -14.31 -16.74 -17.13
C MET A 76 -13.66 -16.16 -15.88
N VAL A 77 -13.62 -16.88 -14.77
CA VAL A 77 -12.96 -16.46 -13.54
C VAL A 77 -11.91 -17.50 -13.17
N TYR A 78 -10.64 -17.10 -13.13
CA TYR A 78 -9.55 -17.98 -12.70
C TYR A 78 -9.17 -17.63 -11.26
N MET A 79 -9.75 -18.37 -10.32
CA MET A 79 -9.74 -18.08 -8.88
C MET A 79 -8.74 -18.95 -8.14
N VAL A 80 -7.54 -18.42 -7.96
CA VAL A 80 -6.49 -19.07 -7.18
C VAL A 80 -6.72 -18.71 -5.70
N GLY A 81 -7.27 -19.63 -4.92
CA GLY A 81 -7.81 -19.31 -3.59
C GLY A 81 -6.77 -18.87 -2.56
N SER A 82 -5.55 -19.41 -2.63
CA SER A 82 -4.41 -19.06 -1.78
C SER A 82 -4.71 -19.02 -0.27
N ASN A 83 -3.91 -18.28 0.49
CA ASN A 83 -4.19 -17.94 1.88
C ASN A 83 -5.40 -16.99 2.05
N LEU A 84 -5.80 -16.26 1.01
CA LEU A 84 -7.00 -15.42 1.03
C LEU A 84 -8.26 -16.27 1.30
N GLU A 85 -8.30 -17.47 0.75
CA GLU A 85 -9.33 -18.45 1.04
C GLU A 85 -9.01 -19.25 2.31
N SER A 86 -7.82 -19.84 2.42
CA SER A 86 -7.57 -20.79 3.53
C SER A 86 -7.62 -20.14 4.92
N GLN A 87 -7.29 -18.85 5.01
CA GLN A 87 -7.28 -18.09 6.26
C GLN A 87 -8.47 -17.12 6.40
N ALA A 88 -8.97 -16.56 5.29
CA ALA A 88 -9.90 -15.44 5.32
C ALA A 88 -11.27 -15.76 4.68
N GLY A 89 -11.39 -16.84 3.90
CA GLY A 89 -12.64 -17.22 3.23
C GLY A 89 -13.09 -16.25 2.13
N ALA A 90 -12.18 -15.41 1.60
CA ALA A 90 -12.52 -14.35 0.63
C ALA A 90 -13.06 -14.92 -0.69
N ALA A 91 -12.39 -15.93 -1.28
CA ALA A 91 -12.87 -16.58 -2.49
C ALA A 91 -14.27 -17.21 -2.31
N THR A 92 -14.54 -17.80 -1.13
CA THR A 92 -15.87 -18.30 -0.77
C THR A 92 -16.92 -17.18 -0.75
N ALA A 93 -16.58 -15.99 -0.25
CA ALA A 93 -17.49 -14.85 -0.25
C ALA A 93 -17.81 -14.42 -1.69
N ASP A 94 -16.80 -14.21 -2.52
CA ASP A 94 -16.97 -13.75 -3.90
C ASP A 94 -17.72 -14.75 -4.78
N LEU A 95 -17.51 -16.05 -4.58
CA LEU A 95 -18.31 -17.08 -5.24
C LEU A 95 -19.80 -16.95 -4.92
N GLN A 96 -20.14 -16.60 -3.68
CA GLN A 96 -21.53 -16.37 -3.27
C GLN A 96 -22.07 -15.05 -3.81
N GLU A 97 -21.25 -14.00 -3.85
CA GLU A 97 -21.64 -12.72 -4.44
C GLU A 97 -21.94 -12.86 -5.93
N MET A 98 -21.05 -13.53 -6.69
CA MET A 98 -21.28 -13.86 -8.10
C MET A 98 -22.59 -14.62 -8.29
N ALA A 99 -22.82 -15.67 -7.48
CA ALA A 99 -24.03 -16.48 -7.57
C ALA A 99 -25.31 -15.71 -7.23
N ARG A 100 -25.22 -14.67 -6.39
CA ARG A 100 -26.35 -13.83 -5.94
C ARG A 100 -26.42 -12.46 -6.62
N SER A 101 -25.57 -12.19 -7.60
CA SER A 101 -25.47 -10.88 -8.27
C SER A 101 -26.73 -10.48 -9.03
N GLY A 102 -27.67 -11.41 -9.25
CA GLY A 102 -28.91 -11.15 -9.99
C GLY A 102 -28.74 -11.17 -11.51
N TYR A 103 -27.59 -11.63 -12.00
CA TYR A 103 -27.31 -11.70 -13.44
C TYR A 103 -28.32 -12.57 -14.21
N ASP A 104 -28.60 -12.18 -15.46
CA ASP A 104 -29.43 -12.98 -16.37
C ASP A 104 -28.63 -14.15 -16.96
N SER A 105 -28.90 -15.37 -16.45
CA SER A 105 -28.24 -16.60 -16.89
C SER A 105 -28.55 -17.01 -18.34
N ASP A 106 -29.56 -16.41 -18.99
CA ASP A 106 -29.80 -16.61 -20.43
C ASP A 106 -28.85 -15.77 -21.30
N LYS A 107 -28.21 -14.74 -20.73
CA LYS A 107 -27.31 -13.83 -21.45
C LYS A 107 -25.84 -13.92 -21.01
N LEU A 108 -25.58 -14.30 -19.76
CA LEU A 108 -24.22 -14.39 -19.20
C LEU A 108 -23.96 -15.78 -18.62
N ASN A 109 -22.90 -16.43 -19.08
CA ASN A 109 -22.33 -17.60 -18.41
C ASN A 109 -21.22 -17.14 -17.46
N ILE A 110 -21.28 -17.53 -16.19
CA ILE A 110 -20.17 -17.37 -15.24
C ILE A 110 -19.54 -18.74 -15.03
N VAL A 111 -18.28 -18.88 -15.46
CA VAL A 111 -17.51 -20.13 -15.39
C VAL A 111 -16.26 -19.88 -14.57
N VAL A 112 -16.06 -20.64 -13.49
CA VAL A 112 -14.96 -20.41 -12.54
C VAL A 112 -14.04 -21.64 -12.50
N CYS A 113 -12.73 -21.44 -12.64
CA CYS A 113 -11.72 -22.42 -12.23
C CYS A 113 -11.29 -22.10 -10.80
N ALA A 114 -11.56 -22.99 -9.84
CA ALA A 114 -11.28 -22.72 -8.43
C ALA A 114 -10.46 -23.85 -7.77
N GLY A 115 -9.38 -23.45 -7.10
CA GLY A 115 -8.43 -24.32 -6.40
C GLY A 115 -7.34 -23.52 -5.70
N GLY A 116 -6.12 -24.07 -5.57
CA GLY A 116 -4.95 -23.32 -5.11
C GLY A 116 -4.92 -22.85 -3.65
N ALA A 117 -5.88 -23.26 -2.82
CA ALA A 117 -5.91 -23.01 -1.37
C ALA A 117 -5.80 -24.33 -0.58
N ASN A 118 -5.13 -24.32 0.58
CA ASN A 118 -5.00 -25.50 1.44
C ASN A 118 -6.30 -25.91 2.15
N LYS A 119 -7.29 -25.01 2.22
CA LYS A 119 -8.58 -25.22 2.85
C LYS A 119 -9.61 -24.30 2.20
N TRP A 120 -10.84 -24.76 2.06
CA TRP A 120 -11.99 -23.93 1.66
C TRP A 120 -13.00 -23.77 2.80
N TRP A 121 -13.68 -22.63 2.84
CA TRP A 121 -14.70 -22.24 3.83
C TRP A 121 -16.13 -22.62 3.39
N ASN A 122 -16.27 -23.24 2.22
CA ASN A 122 -17.49 -23.85 1.73
C ASN A 122 -17.28 -25.34 1.39
N SER A 123 -18.37 -26.06 1.13
CA SER A 123 -18.34 -27.47 0.72
C SER A 123 -18.58 -27.69 -0.77
N SER A 124 -18.76 -26.61 -1.54
CA SER A 124 -19.03 -26.66 -2.98
C SER A 124 -17.75 -26.86 -3.78
N ILE A 125 -16.65 -26.25 -3.33
CA ILE A 125 -15.33 -26.39 -3.92
C ILE A 125 -14.63 -27.62 -3.33
N ASP A 126 -14.07 -28.45 -4.20
CA ASP A 126 -13.27 -29.60 -3.82
C ASP A 126 -11.85 -29.16 -3.45
N GLU A 127 -11.47 -29.31 -2.18
CA GLU A 127 -10.13 -28.94 -1.72
C GLU A 127 -9.03 -29.88 -2.23
N ASP A 128 -9.34 -31.04 -2.82
CA ASP A 128 -8.31 -31.98 -3.29
C ASP A 128 -8.12 -31.96 -4.82
N GLU A 129 -9.01 -31.29 -5.56
CA GLU A 129 -9.03 -31.35 -7.03
C GLU A 129 -9.42 -30.01 -7.67
N LEU A 130 -8.59 -29.53 -8.59
CA LEU A 130 -8.88 -28.36 -9.43
C LEU A 130 -10.00 -28.69 -10.42
N LYS A 131 -11.05 -27.87 -10.43
CA LYS A 131 -12.27 -28.05 -11.24
C LYS A 131 -12.76 -26.74 -11.82
N MET A 132 -13.55 -26.86 -12.89
CA MET A 132 -14.44 -25.81 -13.34
C MET A 132 -15.79 -25.90 -12.63
N TYR A 133 -16.35 -24.75 -12.33
CA TYR A 133 -17.64 -24.54 -11.67
C TYR A 133 -18.48 -23.55 -12.47
N THR A 134 -19.81 -23.62 -12.33
CA THR A 134 -20.73 -22.59 -12.81
C THR A 134 -21.60 -22.05 -11.69
N MET A 135 -22.07 -20.82 -11.84
CA MET A 135 -23.11 -20.27 -10.99
C MET A 135 -24.48 -20.65 -11.57
N LYS A 136 -25.35 -21.28 -10.77
CA LYS A 136 -26.74 -21.62 -11.16
C LYS A 136 -27.65 -21.61 -9.94
N ASP A 137 -28.81 -20.97 -10.05
CA ASP A 137 -29.81 -20.92 -8.97
C ASP A 137 -29.24 -20.46 -7.60
N GLU A 138 -28.36 -19.45 -7.61
CA GLU A 138 -27.62 -18.96 -6.42
C GLU A 138 -26.64 -19.97 -5.79
N ASP A 139 -26.37 -21.09 -6.46
CA ASP A 139 -25.43 -22.14 -6.03
C ASP A 139 -24.17 -22.20 -6.92
N VAL A 140 -23.08 -22.70 -6.35
CA VAL A 140 -21.84 -23.03 -7.04
C VAL A 140 -21.86 -24.50 -7.45
N ILE A 141 -21.92 -24.78 -8.75
CA ILE A 141 -22.11 -26.12 -9.31
C ILE A 141 -20.81 -26.66 -9.91
N PRO A 142 -20.27 -27.80 -9.44
CA PRO A 142 -19.08 -28.41 -10.05
C PRO A 142 -19.41 -29.02 -11.41
N GLU A 143 -18.56 -28.77 -12.41
CA GLU A 143 -18.75 -29.24 -13.78
C GLU A 143 -17.76 -30.35 -14.15
N CYS A 144 -16.47 -30.01 -14.33
CA CYS A 144 -15.45 -30.99 -14.70
C CYS A 144 -14.08 -30.68 -14.13
N SER A 145 -13.28 -31.73 -13.96
CA SER A 145 -11.90 -31.63 -13.49
C SER A 145 -10.96 -31.02 -14.53
N MET A 146 -9.93 -30.34 -14.01
CA MET A 146 -8.77 -29.88 -14.77
C MET A 146 -7.69 -30.96 -14.79
N ASP A 147 -6.98 -31.10 -15.90
CA ASP A 147 -5.92 -32.11 -16.03
C ASP A 147 -4.66 -31.66 -15.28
N ASN A 148 -4.30 -30.38 -15.39
CA ASN A 148 -3.25 -29.76 -14.58
C ASN A 148 -3.85 -29.23 -13.28
N GLN A 149 -3.11 -29.38 -12.18
CA GLN A 149 -3.55 -29.03 -10.83
C GLN A 149 -2.78 -27.83 -10.26
N ASN A 150 -1.63 -27.48 -10.84
CA ASN A 150 -0.87 -26.28 -10.46
C ASN A 150 -1.50 -25.06 -11.13
N MET A 151 -2.13 -24.19 -10.36
CA MET A 151 -2.75 -22.99 -10.90
C MET A 151 -1.74 -21.90 -11.29
N ALA A 152 -0.50 -22.00 -10.84
CA ALA A 152 0.62 -21.16 -11.26
C ALA A 152 1.32 -21.65 -12.54
N ASP A 153 0.86 -22.76 -13.15
CA ASP A 153 1.35 -23.23 -14.45
C ASP A 153 0.57 -22.56 -15.60
N PRO A 154 1.23 -21.89 -16.57
CA PRO A 154 0.56 -21.25 -17.69
C PRO A 154 -0.28 -22.23 -18.54
N ALA A 155 0.06 -23.53 -18.53
CA ALA A 155 -0.75 -24.55 -19.20
C ALA A 155 -2.13 -24.72 -18.56
N THR A 156 -2.27 -24.49 -17.25
CA THR A 156 -3.54 -24.62 -16.52
C THR A 156 -4.50 -23.50 -16.88
N LEU A 157 -4.02 -22.24 -16.91
CA LEU A 157 -4.81 -21.09 -17.34
C LEU A 157 -5.28 -21.24 -18.79
N LYS A 158 -4.37 -21.65 -19.69
CA LYS A 158 -4.73 -21.93 -21.10
C LYS A 158 -5.75 -23.07 -21.22
N GLU A 159 -5.57 -24.16 -20.46
CA GLU A 159 -6.53 -25.27 -20.43
C GLU A 159 -7.91 -24.77 -20.01
N PHE A 160 -7.98 -23.96 -18.95
CA PHE A 160 -9.23 -23.40 -18.45
C PHE A 160 -9.94 -22.55 -19.51
N ILE A 161 -9.23 -21.58 -20.10
CA ILE A 161 -9.82 -20.69 -21.12
C ILE A 161 -10.39 -21.51 -22.29
N ASN A 162 -9.65 -22.52 -22.76
CA ASN A 162 -10.06 -23.35 -23.88
C ASN A 162 -11.27 -24.23 -23.53
N LYS A 163 -11.29 -24.81 -22.33
CA LYS A 163 -12.43 -25.63 -21.88
C LYS A 163 -13.67 -24.77 -21.66
N ALA A 164 -13.55 -23.62 -21.01
CA ALA A 164 -14.66 -22.69 -20.79
C ALA A 164 -15.27 -22.23 -22.12
N LYS A 165 -14.45 -21.83 -23.10
CA LYS A 165 -14.92 -21.48 -24.46
C LYS A 165 -15.62 -22.64 -25.16
N SER A 166 -15.09 -23.86 -25.05
CA SER A 166 -15.65 -25.05 -25.72
C SER A 166 -17.00 -25.47 -25.15
N GLU A 167 -17.15 -25.45 -23.82
CA GLU A 167 -18.35 -25.92 -23.12
C GLU A 167 -19.42 -24.81 -23.01
N TYR A 168 -19.00 -23.55 -22.93
CA TYR A 168 -19.86 -22.37 -22.78
C TYR A 168 -19.61 -21.33 -23.88
N PRO A 169 -19.93 -21.64 -25.15
CA PRO A 169 -19.75 -20.71 -26.25
C PRO A 169 -20.71 -19.52 -26.14
N ALA A 170 -20.19 -18.32 -26.38
CA ALA A 170 -20.93 -17.05 -26.40
C ALA A 170 -20.43 -16.15 -27.55
N ASP A 171 -21.10 -15.02 -27.76
CA ASP A 171 -20.71 -14.02 -28.77
C ASP A 171 -19.44 -13.26 -28.37
N SER A 172 -19.21 -13.10 -27.07
CA SER A 172 -18.02 -12.47 -26.49
C SER A 172 -17.51 -13.20 -25.24
N TYR A 173 -16.28 -12.90 -24.84
CA TYR A 173 -15.64 -13.50 -23.67
C TYR A 173 -14.93 -12.41 -22.85
N SER A 174 -14.98 -12.56 -21.53
CA SER A 174 -14.21 -11.76 -20.58
C SER A 174 -13.53 -12.67 -19.56
N LEU A 175 -12.46 -12.19 -18.94
CA LEU A 175 -11.66 -12.96 -17.98
C LEU A 175 -11.40 -12.14 -16.71
N ILE A 176 -11.66 -12.72 -15.55
CA ILE A 176 -11.22 -12.21 -14.25
C ILE A 176 -10.11 -13.12 -13.72
N LEU A 177 -9.03 -12.50 -13.29
CA LEU A 177 -7.90 -13.10 -12.59
C LEU A 177 -8.00 -12.66 -11.12
N TRP A 178 -8.44 -13.57 -10.24
CA TRP A 178 -8.65 -13.36 -8.80
C TRP A 178 -7.55 -14.02 -7.97
N ASN A 179 -6.79 -13.23 -7.17
CA ASN A 179 -5.90 -13.63 -6.05
C ASN A 179 -5.07 -12.40 -5.56
N HIS A 180 -3.87 -12.64 -5.03
CA HIS A 180 -2.71 -11.75 -4.95
C HIS A 180 -2.17 -11.38 -6.33
N GLY A 181 -1.66 -10.16 -6.41
CA GLY A 181 -0.79 -9.71 -7.48
C GLY A 181 0.44 -9.03 -6.89
N GLY A 182 1.56 -9.15 -7.59
CA GLY A 182 2.81 -8.46 -7.28
C GLY A 182 3.33 -7.73 -8.52
N GLY A 183 2.38 -7.18 -9.30
CA GLY A 183 2.61 -6.32 -10.44
C GLY A 183 3.59 -6.84 -11.49
N SER A 184 4.32 -5.92 -12.09
CA SER A 184 5.20 -6.21 -13.23
C SER A 184 6.46 -7.00 -12.87
N VAL A 185 6.74 -7.25 -11.58
CA VAL A 185 7.98 -7.92 -11.14
C VAL A 185 7.72 -9.33 -10.59
N LEU A 186 6.64 -9.54 -9.82
CA LEU A 186 6.31 -10.87 -9.28
C LEU A 186 5.19 -11.58 -10.05
N GLY A 187 4.34 -10.84 -10.77
CA GLY A 187 3.23 -11.39 -11.53
C GLY A 187 1.97 -11.63 -10.70
N TYR A 188 1.23 -12.69 -11.00
CA TYR A 188 -0.14 -12.92 -10.52
C TYR A 188 -0.34 -14.35 -9.97
N GLY A 189 -1.21 -14.47 -8.95
CA GLY A 189 -1.84 -15.74 -8.61
C GLY A 189 -0.95 -16.70 -7.84
N SER A 190 -0.80 -16.49 -6.54
CA SER A 190 -0.05 -17.36 -5.63
C SER A 190 -0.82 -18.66 -5.28
N ASP A 191 -0.29 -19.81 -5.67
CA ASP A 191 -0.88 -21.13 -5.40
C ASP A 191 -0.28 -21.76 -4.12
N GLU A 192 -1.05 -21.70 -3.02
CA GLU A 192 -0.64 -22.18 -1.68
C GLU A 192 -0.33 -23.69 -1.63
N LYS A 193 -0.80 -24.46 -2.62
CA LYS A 193 -0.52 -25.91 -2.73
C LYS A 193 0.76 -26.22 -3.50
N HIS A 194 1.33 -25.23 -4.17
CA HIS A 194 2.50 -25.35 -5.02
C HIS A 194 3.56 -24.33 -4.60
N ASP A 195 3.88 -24.32 -3.31
CA ASP A 195 4.94 -23.49 -2.72
C ASP A 195 4.76 -21.98 -3.01
N ASP A 196 3.51 -21.51 -3.02
CA ASP A 196 3.11 -20.12 -3.27
C ASP A 196 3.59 -19.57 -4.64
N GLU A 197 3.89 -20.46 -5.59
CA GLU A 197 4.28 -20.11 -6.97
C GLU A 197 3.25 -19.16 -7.62
N MET A 198 3.75 -18.23 -8.44
CA MET A 198 2.95 -17.24 -9.18
C MET A 198 3.25 -17.31 -10.68
N LEU A 199 2.26 -16.96 -11.51
CA LEU A 199 2.45 -16.74 -12.93
C LEU A 199 3.17 -15.41 -13.16
N SER A 200 4.32 -15.46 -13.83
CA SER A 200 5.00 -14.26 -14.34
C SER A 200 4.12 -13.53 -15.37
N VAL A 201 4.37 -12.24 -15.60
CA VAL A 201 3.60 -11.45 -16.58
C VAL A 201 3.72 -12.04 -18.00
N THR A 202 4.92 -12.47 -18.37
CA THR A 202 5.18 -13.18 -19.63
C THR A 202 4.40 -14.49 -19.71
N GLN A 203 4.35 -15.26 -18.62
CA GLN A 203 3.60 -16.52 -18.59
C GLN A 203 2.09 -16.29 -18.70
N LEU A 204 1.56 -15.20 -18.12
CA LEU A 204 0.16 -14.78 -18.33
C LEU A 204 -0.10 -14.48 -19.80
N GLY A 205 0.73 -13.65 -20.43
CA GLY A 205 0.62 -13.31 -21.85
C GLY A 205 0.70 -14.55 -22.75
N GLU A 206 1.63 -15.47 -22.47
CA GLU A 206 1.75 -16.73 -23.21
C GLU A 206 0.49 -17.62 -23.05
N ALA A 207 -0.03 -17.77 -21.83
CA ALA A 207 -1.21 -18.59 -21.58
C ALA A 207 -2.48 -18.02 -22.25
N ILE A 208 -2.69 -16.72 -22.12
CA ILE A 208 -3.87 -16.01 -22.65
C ILE A 208 -3.78 -15.91 -24.17
N GLY A 209 -2.67 -15.42 -24.72
CA GLY A 209 -2.51 -15.24 -26.17
C GLY A 209 -2.46 -16.54 -26.97
N GLU A 210 -2.04 -17.66 -26.36
CA GLU A 210 -2.13 -18.98 -26.98
C GLU A 210 -3.49 -19.68 -26.82
N SER A 211 -4.45 -19.06 -26.14
CA SER A 211 -5.80 -19.59 -25.96
C SER A 211 -6.61 -19.56 -27.25
N ASP A 212 -7.66 -20.37 -27.32
CA ASP A 212 -8.56 -20.41 -28.46
C ASP A 212 -9.47 -19.16 -28.53
N VAL A 213 -9.62 -18.41 -27.44
CA VAL A 213 -10.25 -17.07 -27.48
C VAL A 213 -9.38 -16.14 -28.33
N CYS A 214 -8.10 -15.96 -27.98
CA CYS A 214 -7.20 -15.02 -28.64
C CYS A 214 -6.76 -15.44 -30.06
N LYS A 215 -6.82 -16.73 -30.39
CA LYS A 215 -6.61 -17.20 -31.77
C LYS A 215 -7.73 -16.79 -32.73
N GLU A 216 -8.93 -16.53 -32.22
CA GLU A 216 -10.13 -16.25 -33.02
C GLU A 216 -10.65 -14.81 -32.86
N GLY A 217 -10.25 -14.13 -31.79
CA GLY A 217 -10.68 -12.78 -31.45
C GLY A 217 -9.87 -12.24 -30.27
N LYS A 218 -10.51 -11.46 -29.41
CA LYS A 218 -9.97 -10.93 -28.16
C LYS A 218 -10.99 -11.12 -27.05
N PHE A 219 -10.55 -10.97 -25.81
CA PHE A 219 -11.45 -10.69 -24.70
C PHE A 219 -11.99 -9.25 -24.82
N GLU A 220 -13.26 -9.03 -24.50
CA GLU A 220 -13.82 -7.67 -24.39
C GLU A 220 -13.09 -6.91 -23.27
N TRP A 221 -12.88 -7.60 -22.15
CA TRP A 221 -12.07 -7.08 -21.06
C TRP A 221 -11.40 -8.22 -20.27
N ILE A 222 -10.21 -7.91 -19.74
CA ILE A 222 -9.53 -8.71 -18.74
C ILE A 222 -9.47 -7.90 -17.44
N GLY A 223 -10.05 -8.45 -16.38
CA GLY A 223 -10.04 -7.89 -15.04
C GLY A 223 -9.03 -8.57 -14.14
N PHE A 224 -8.36 -7.79 -13.31
CA PHE A 224 -7.54 -8.27 -12.21
C PHE A 224 -8.19 -7.86 -10.90
N ASP A 225 -8.81 -8.83 -10.24
CA ASP A 225 -9.16 -8.76 -8.81
C ASP A 225 -7.92 -9.21 -8.02
N ALA A 226 -6.85 -8.46 -8.25
CA ALA A 226 -5.51 -8.69 -7.74
C ALA A 226 -4.72 -7.40 -7.60
N CYS A 227 -3.92 -7.32 -6.53
CA CYS A 227 -3.09 -6.16 -6.19
C CYS A 227 -2.09 -5.78 -7.28
N LEU A 228 -1.82 -4.48 -7.42
CA LEU A 228 -0.68 -3.97 -8.19
C LEU A 228 -0.68 -4.38 -9.68
N MET A 229 -1.81 -4.76 -10.26
CA MET A 229 -1.88 -5.21 -11.66
C MET A 229 -2.14 -4.08 -12.67
N GLY A 230 -2.44 -2.87 -12.18
CA GLY A 230 -2.58 -1.62 -12.96
C GLY A 230 -1.25 -1.10 -13.47
N MET A 231 -0.51 -1.93 -14.20
CA MET A 231 0.86 -1.68 -14.67
C MET A 231 0.90 -1.60 -16.19
N VAL A 232 1.64 -0.65 -16.74
CA VAL A 232 1.82 -0.51 -18.19
C VAL A 232 2.49 -1.74 -18.80
N GLU A 233 3.33 -2.45 -18.05
CA GLU A 233 3.99 -3.67 -18.50
C GLU A 233 3.02 -4.85 -18.66
N VAL A 234 2.06 -4.96 -17.73
CA VAL A 234 0.98 -5.95 -17.81
C VAL A 234 0.07 -5.58 -18.99
N ALA A 235 -0.29 -4.30 -19.12
CA ALA A 235 -1.08 -3.82 -20.23
C ALA A 235 -0.40 -4.07 -21.59
N ASP A 236 0.91 -3.81 -21.71
CA ASP A 236 1.65 -3.98 -22.96
C ASP A 236 1.73 -5.45 -23.37
N THR A 237 1.84 -6.35 -22.39
CA THR A 237 1.83 -7.79 -22.59
C THR A 237 0.49 -8.30 -23.13
N LEU A 238 -0.63 -7.72 -22.68
CA LEU A 238 -1.98 -8.20 -22.99
C LEU A 238 -2.73 -7.38 -24.04
N LYS A 239 -2.14 -6.32 -24.59
CA LYS A 239 -2.83 -5.38 -25.51
C LYS A 239 -3.37 -6.00 -26.79
N ASP A 240 -2.79 -7.10 -27.22
CA ASP A 240 -3.23 -7.85 -28.40
C ASP A 240 -4.27 -8.93 -28.08
N ASP A 241 -4.53 -9.20 -26.80
CA ASP A 241 -5.40 -10.26 -26.31
C ASP A 241 -6.74 -9.77 -25.73
N ALA A 242 -6.82 -8.49 -25.36
CA ALA A 242 -8.03 -7.85 -24.87
C ALA A 242 -8.25 -6.47 -25.49
N ASP A 243 -9.49 -6.00 -25.49
CA ASP A 243 -9.82 -4.61 -25.85
C ASP A 243 -9.69 -3.65 -24.67
N TYR A 244 -10.01 -4.12 -23.45
CA TYR A 244 -9.85 -3.35 -22.21
C TYR A 244 -9.18 -4.16 -21.09
N MET A 245 -8.48 -3.48 -20.19
CA MET A 245 -7.99 -4.04 -18.93
C MET A 245 -8.57 -3.28 -17.75
N ILE A 246 -8.98 -3.98 -16.70
CA ILE A 246 -9.48 -3.36 -15.45
C ILE A 246 -8.58 -3.84 -14.31
N ALA A 247 -7.89 -2.93 -13.64
CA ALA A 247 -6.90 -3.29 -12.63
C ALA A 247 -6.59 -2.15 -11.64
N SER A 248 -6.10 -2.51 -10.46
CA SER A 248 -5.68 -1.58 -9.40
C SER A 248 -4.18 -1.27 -9.47
N GLU A 249 -3.80 -0.01 -9.30
CA GLU A 249 -2.39 0.39 -9.13
C GLU A 249 -1.84 0.00 -7.75
N GLU A 250 -2.71 -0.03 -6.74
CA GLU A 250 -2.42 -0.34 -5.34
C GLU A 250 -2.88 -1.76 -4.95
N VAL A 251 -2.50 -2.18 -3.75
CA VAL A 251 -3.08 -3.31 -3.03
C VAL A 251 -4.59 -3.12 -2.89
N GLU A 252 -5.35 -4.14 -3.26
CA GLU A 252 -6.79 -4.18 -3.03
C GLU A 252 -7.09 -4.73 -1.63
N ALA A 253 -8.18 -4.28 -1.02
CA ALA A 253 -8.65 -4.86 0.24
C ALA A 253 -9.13 -6.30 0.06
N GLN A 254 -9.23 -7.04 1.17
CA GLN A 254 -9.58 -8.45 1.19
C GLN A 254 -10.87 -8.80 0.43
N ASP A 255 -11.87 -7.92 0.48
CA ASP A 255 -13.18 -8.12 -0.15
C ASP A 255 -13.12 -8.07 -1.68
N GLY A 256 -12.03 -7.58 -2.28
CA GLY A 256 -11.87 -7.57 -3.74
C GLY A 256 -12.91 -6.69 -4.44
N TRP A 257 -13.45 -7.20 -5.55
CA TRP A 257 -14.46 -6.51 -6.37
C TRP A 257 -15.88 -6.72 -5.85
N ASN A 258 -16.75 -5.74 -6.05
CA ASN A 258 -18.18 -5.89 -5.76
C ASN A 258 -18.89 -6.63 -6.91
N TYR A 259 -19.08 -7.95 -6.78
CA TYR A 259 -19.62 -8.79 -7.85
C TYR A 259 -21.13 -8.58 -8.12
N SER A 260 -21.82 -7.76 -7.34
CA SER A 260 -23.20 -7.34 -7.68
C SER A 260 -23.27 -6.57 -9.00
N ALA A 261 -22.15 -5.99 -9.46
CA ALA A 261 -22.00 -5.35 -10.77
C ALA A 261 -22.40 -6.27 -11.94
N LEU A 262 -22.29 -7.59 -11.80
CA LEU A 262 -22.67 -8.54 -12.85
C LEU A 262 -24.17 -8.50 -13.16
N GLY A 263 -25.02 -8.19 -12.18
CA GLY A 263 -26.46 -7.97 -12.40
C GLY A 263 -26.71 -6.78 -13.31
N GLU A 264 -26.13 -5.63 -12.96
CA GLU A 264 -26.23 -4.37 -13.72
C GLU A 264 -25.69 -4.53 -15.15
N ILE A 265 -24.57 -5.24 -15.35
CA ILE A 265 -24.03 -5.56 -16.68
C ILE A 265 -25.08 -6.28 -17.55
N THR A 266 -25.79 -7.28 -17.01
CA THR A 266 -26.79 -8.02 -17.79
C THR A 266 -28.10 -7.26 -18.01
N ASP A 267 -28.49 -6.40 -17.07
CA ASP A 267 -29.67 -5.54 -17.17
C ASP A 267 -29.48 -4.45 -18.23
N GLU A 268 -28.28 -3.87 -18.30
CA GLU A 268 -27.93 -2.81 -19.26
C GLU A 268 -27.39 -3.35 -20.59
N ASN A 269 -27.13 -4.66 -20.69
CA ASN A 269 -26.47 -5.30 -21.85
C ASN A 269 -25.07 -4.70 -22.12
N ALA A 270 -24.38 -4.33 -21.04
CA ALA A 270 -23.11 -3.60 -21.01
C ALA A 270 -21.90 -4.54 -21.07
N TYR A 271 -21.83 -5.38 -22.10
CA TYR A 271 -20.82 -6.44 -22.21
C TYR A 271 -19.46 -5.97 -22.76
N SER A 272 -19.41 -4.82 -23.45
CA SER A 272 -18.15 -4.27 -23.94
C SER A 272 -17.30 -3.73 -22.79
N GLY A 273 -15.98 -3.73 -22.95
CA GLY A 273 -15.08 -3.38 -21.85
C GLY A 273 -15.19 -1.94 -21.34
N ASP A 274 -15.62 -0.97 -22.16
CA ASP A 274 -15.89 0.40 -21.71
C ASP A 274 -17.19 0.50 -20.91
N GLU A 275 -18.25 -0.19 -21.31
CA GLU A 275 -19.53 -0.18 -20.58
C GLU A 275 -19.40 -0.97 -19.26
N ALA A 276 -18.85 -2.20 -19.32
CA ALA A 276 -18.58 -3.03 -18.15
C ALA A 276 -17.58 -2.37 -17.20
N GLY A 277 -16.51 -1.78 -17.73
CA GLY A 277 -15.48 -1.10 -16.95
C GLY A 277 -16.02 0.08 -16.14
N ASN A 278 -16.97 0.84 -16.70
CA ASN A 278 -17.67 1.90 -15.95
C ASN A 278 -18.47 1.33 -14.78
N ILE A 279 -19.27 0.28 -15.02
CA ILE A 279 -20.12 -0.34 -13.99
C ILE A 279 -19.24 -0.93 -12.87
N ILE A 280 -18.21 -1.70 -13.23
CA ILE A 280 -17.31 -2.35 -12.28
C ILE A 280 -16.56 -1.32 -11.42
N THR A 281 -15.91 -0.33 -12.05
CA THR A 281 -15.13 0.68 -11.31
C THR A 281 -16.02 1.53 -10.40
N LYS A 282 -17.23 1.88 -10.85
CA LYS A 282 -18.20 2.59 -10.03
C LYS A 282 -18.68 1.76 -8.84
N ALA A 283 -19.08 0.51 -9.06
CA ALA A 283 -19.53 -0.39 -8.00
C ALA A 283 -18.44 -0.63 -6.94
N TYR A 284 -17.17 -0.71 -7.38
CA TYR A 284 -16.00 -0.80 -6.51
C TYR A 284 -15.84 0.45 -5.63
N GLY A 285 -15.83 1.65 -6.24
CA GLY A 285 -15.72 2.90 -5.47
C GLY A 285 -16.88 3.16 -4.52
N GLU A 286 -18.11 2.86 -4.94
CA GLU A 286 -19.30 2.97 -4.10
C GLU A 286 -19.25 1.98 -2.93
N TYR A 287 -18.73 0.78 -3.13
CA TYR A 287 -18.54 -0.19 -2.04
C TYR A 287 -17.58 0.40 -0.99
N TYR A 288 -16.34 0.72 -1.37
CA TYR A 288 -15.32 1.16 -0.40
C TYR A 288 -15.59 2.54 0.20
N SER A 289 -16.30 3.43 -0.49
CA SER A 289 -16.70 4.72 0.08
C SER A 289 -17.85 4.62 1.11
N ASN A 290 -18.73 3.62 0.98
CA ASN A 290 -19.91 3.48 1.85
C ASN A 290 -19.72 2.52 3.02
N GLN A 291 -18.68 1.68 3.01
CA GLN A 291 -18.55 0.61 4.01
C GLN A 291 -18.31 1.13 5.43
N GLY A 292 -17.97 2.40 5.68
CA GLY A 292 -17.68 2.91 7.03
C GLY A 292 -16.52 2.19 7.74
N PHE A 293 -15.91 1.22 7.05
CA PHE A 293 -14.76 0.41 7.44
C PHE A 293 -13.53 0.97 6.71
N PHE A 294 -12.44 1.07 7.46
CA PHE A 294 -11.24 1.82 7.11
C PHE A 294 -10.39 1.09 6.04
N VAL A 295 -10.77 1.18 4.76
CA VAL A 295 -9.84 0.97 3.64
C VAL A 295 -9.21 2.32 3.31
N PRO A 296 -7.96 2.58 3.72
CA PRO A 296 -7.35 3.91 3.61
C PRO A 296 -7.15 4.32 2.17
N ASP A 297 -6.77 3.36 1.32
CA ASP A 297 -6.44 3.57 -0.08
C ASP A 297 -7.13 2.50 -0.92
N TYR A 298 -7.82 2.95 -1.97
CA TYR A 298 -8.34 2.09 -3.03
C TYR A 298 -8.13 2.76 -4.39
N THR A 299 -7.80 1.94 -5.39
CA THR A 299 -7.64 2.36 -6.78
C THR A 299 -8.25 1.30 -7.67
N LEU A 300 -9.01 1.68 -8.70
CA LEU A 300 -9.38 0.77 -9.78
C LEU A 300 -9.56 1.57 -11.06
N SER A 301 -8.88 1.16 -12.13
CA SER A 301 -8.94 1.83 -13.41
C SER A 301 -9.39 0.91 -14.52
N CYS A 302 -9.93 1.49 -15.58
CA CYS A 302 -10.26 0.81 -16.85
C CYS A 302 -9.41 1.43 -17.97
N ILE A 303 -8.70 0.59 -18.70
CA ILE A 303 -7.61 0.95 -19.61
C ILE A 303 -7.99 0.49 -21.03
N ASP A 304 -8.03 1.42 -21.98
CA ASP A 304 -8.18 1.14 -23.40
C ASP A 304 -6.88 0.58 -23.98
N MET A 305 -6.87 -0.74 -24.23
CA MET A 305 -5.68 -1.47 -24.66
C MET A 305 -5.16 -1.01 -26.03
N SER A 306 -6.02 -0.41 -26.86
CA SER A 306 -5.62 0.16 -28.16
C SER A 306 -4.73 1.40 -28.05
N LYS A 307 -4.57 1.96 -26.84
CA LYS A 307 -3.77 3.17 -26.57
C LYS A 307 -2.46 2.87 -25.86
N VAL A 308 -2.27 1.65 -25.34
CA VAL A 308 -1.10 1.25 -24.54
C VAL A 308 0.22 1.51 -25.28
N ASP A 309 0.28 1.22 -26.59
CA ASP A 309 1.47 1.50 -27.42
C ASP A 309 1.97 2.96 -27.32
N LYS A 310 1.05 3.92 -27.14
CA LYS A 310 1.42 5.34 -26.99
C LYS A 310 2.03 5.61 -25.62
N VAL A 311 1.54 4.94 -24.57
CA VAL A 311 2.09 5.04 -23.21
C VAL A 311 3.48 4.40 -23.20
N THR A 312 3.61 3.15 -23.68
CA THR A 312 4.90 2.44 -23.81
C THR A 312 5.93 3.27 -24.60
N SER A 313 5.50 3.88 -25.71
CA SER A 313 6.36 4.76 -26.52
C SER A 313 6.77 6.05 -25.78
N ALA A 314 5.89 6.62 -24.96
CA ALA A 314 6.17 7.81 -24.18
C ALA A 314 7.16 7.52 -23.05
N VAL A 315 6.97 6.41 -22.33
CA VAL A 315 7.88 5.89 -21.29
C VAL A 315 9.26 5.61 -21.89
N ALA A 316 9.34 4.84 -22.98
CA ALA A 316 10.60 4.54 -23.66
C ALA A 316 11.29 5.80 -24.20
N GLY A 317 10.51 6.77 -24.68
CA GLY A 317 11.03 8.05 -25.15
C GLY A 317 11.57 8.96 -24.04
N PHE A 318 11.00 8.89 -22.83
CA PHE A 318 11.59 9.50 -21.64
C PHE A 318 12.89 8.78 -21.27
N ALA A 319 12.85 7.44 -21.18
CA ALA A 319 13.96 6.61 -20.75
C ALA A 319 15.22 6.84 -21.58
N GLU A 320 15.09 6.86 -22.90
CA GLU A 320 16.20 7.11 -23.83
C GLU A 320 16.89 8.46 -23.58
N GLU A 321 16.13 9.51 -23.26
CA GLU A 321 16.69 10.84 -23.00
C GLU A 321 17.26 10.97 -21.58
N ALA A 322 16.60 10.34 -20.60
CA ALA A 322 17.05 10.32 -19.22
C ALA A 322 18.35 9.52 -19.06
N ASP A 323 18.48 8.39 -19.76
CA ASP A 323 19.67 7.54 -19.80
C ASP A 323 20.91 8.31 -20.30
N GLU A 324 20.76 9.06 -21.40
CA GLU A 324 21.82 9.95 -21.87
C GLU A 324 22.18 11.01 -20.82
N ALA A 325 21.21 11.55 -20.10
CA ALA A 325 21.42 12.58 -19.08
C ALA A 325 22.11 12.06 -17.80
N LEU A 326 21.90 10.80 -17.41
CA LEU A 326 22.61 10.15 -16.30
C LEU A 326 24.13 10.27 -16.47
N THR A 327 24.63 10.00 -17.69
CA THR A 327 26.06 10.10 -18.01
C THR A 327 26.64 11.52 -17.97
N HIS A 328 25.78 12.54 -17.85
CA HIS A 328 26.15 13.96 -17.76
C HIS A 328 25.93 14.56 -16.36
N GLY A 329 25.64 13.73 -15.35
CA GLY A 329 25.50 14.16 -13.96
C GLY A 329 24.11 14.67 -13.57
N GLU A 330 23.08 14.32 -14.35
CA GLU A 330 21.69 14.73 -14.07
C GLU A 330 20.94 13.73 -13.16
N TYR A 331 21.62 12.70 -12.65
CA TYR A 331 21.06 11.66 -11.78
C TYR A 331 20.22 12.25 -10.64
N SER A 332 20.78 13.15 -9.83
CA SER A 332 20.12 13.70 -8.64
C SER A 332 18.81 14.44 -8.98
N ARG A 333 18.66 14.98 -10.20
CA ARG A 333 17.39 15.60 -10.64
C ARG A 333 16.34 14.56 -11.01
N ILE A 334 16.74 13.45 -11.65
CA ILE A 334 15.84 12.35 -11.99
C ILE A 334 15.42 11.60 -10.72
N ALA A 335 16.37 11.31 -9.82
CA ALA A 335 16.13 10.66 -8.54
C ALA A 335 15.13 11.43 -7.68
N ARG A 336 15.25 12.76 -7.58
CA ARG A 336 14.24 13.60 -6.89
C ARG A 336 12.85 13.51 -7.52
N ALA A 337 12.76 13.54 -8.85
CA ALA A 337 11.48 13.40 -9.53
C ALA A 337 10.86 12.02 -9.24
N ARG A 338 11.68 10.97 -9.22
CA ARG A 338 11.26 9.62 -8.84
C ARG A 338 10.79 9.53 -7.38
N ASP A 339 11.56 10.04 -6.43
CA ASP A 339 11.23 10.03 -4.99
C ASP A 339 9.93 10.79 -4.70
N ASN A 340 9.71 11.92 -5.39
CA ASN A 340 8.50 12.71 -5.24
C ASN A 340 7.25 12.10 -5.89
N THR A 341 7.41 11.08 -6.73
CA THR A 341 6.28 10.47 -7.46
C THR A 341 5.49 9.53 -6.54
N LYS A 342 4.14 9.56 -6.65
CA LYS A 342 3.26 8.63 -5.93
C LYS A 342 3.70 7.20 -6.27
N SER A 343 4.00 6.44 -5.22
CA SER A 343 4.44 5.06 -5.32
C SER A 343 3.43 4.16 -4.63
N PHE A 344 3.28 2.93 -5.14
CA PHE A 344 2.32 1.94 -4.65
C PHE A 344 3.03 0.66 -4.17
N GLY A 345 2.31 -0.18 -3.43
CA GLY A 345 2.85 -1.43 -2.88
C GLY A 345 3.76 -1.21 -1.67
N LYS A 346 3.55 -0.14 -0.91
CA LYS A 346 4.25 0.10 0.36
C LYS A 346 3.66 -0.78 1.47
N THR A 347 4.52 -1.44 2.22
CA THR A 347 4.15 -2.17 3.44
C THR A 347 4.87 -1.51 4.62
N GLY A 348 4.17 -0.62 5.33
CA GLY A 348 4.78 0.21 6.37
C GLY A 348 5.65 1.33 5.79
N SER A 349 6.88 1.48 6.28
CA SER A 349 7.81 2.57 5.90
C SER A 349 8.63 2.28 4.63
N TYR A 350 8.60 1.04 4.11
CA TYR A 350 9.37 0.62 2.93
C TYR A 350 8.44 0.20 1.79
N SER A 351 8.88 0.50 0.57
CA SER A 351 8.28 -0.03 -0.64
C SER A 351 8.94 -1.36 -0.97
N MET A 352 8.15 -2.42 -1.15
CA MET A 352 8.69 -3.70 -1.63
C MET A 352 8.83 -3.73 -3.15
N PHE A 353 8.04 -2.94 -3.87
CA PHE A 353 7.84 -3.09 -5.31
C PHE A 353 8.30 -1.91 -6.16
N ASP A 354 8.37 -0.71 -5.61
CA ASP A 354 8.81 0.52 -6.28
C ASP A 354 8.04 0.86 -7.57
N TYR A 355 6.74 0.58 -7.57
CA TYR A 355 5.83 0.99 -8.65
C TYR A 355 5.47 2.47 -8.51
N VAL A 356 5.47 3.20 -9.63
CA VAL A 356 5.13 4.63 -9.68
C VAL A 356 4.01 4.95 -10.63
N ASP A 357 3.14 5.86 -10.19
CA ASP A 357 2.06 6.40 -11.01
C ASP A 357 2.61 7.21 -12.19
N LEU A 358 2.19 6.89 -13.41
CA LEU A 358 2.72 7.53 -14.62
C LEU A 358 2.22 8.96 -14.81
N GLY A 359 0.99 9.28 -14.39
CA GLY A 359 0.44 10.63 -14.46
C GLY A 359 1.17 11.60 -13.53
N CYS A 360 1.38 11.19 -12.29
CA CYS A 360 2.17 11.85 -11.28
C CYS A 360 3.63 12.01 -11.73
N PHE A 361 4.24 10.93 -12.21
CA PHE A 361 5.60 10.96 -12.74
C PHE A 361 5.75 11.98 -13.86
N SER A 362 4.77 12.06 -14.77
CA SER A 362 4.77 13.03 -15.85
C SER A 362 4.80 14.48 -15.36
N ASN A 363 4.20 14.76 -14.20
CA ASN A 363 4.24 16.07 -13.56
C ASN A 363 5.60 16.34 -12.92
N GLU A 364 6.14 15.37 -12.17
CA GLU A 364 7.43 15.51 -11.49
C GLU A 364 8.59 15.76 -12.47
N ILE A 365 8.58 15.08 -13.63
CA ILE A 365 9.62 15.27 -14.64
C ILE A 365 9.44 16.53 -15.50
N ARG A 366 8.33 17.26 -15.39
CA ARG A 366 7.98 18.37 -16.32
C ARG A 366 9.00 19.49 -16.32
N THR A 367 9.64 19.76 -15.19
CA THR A 367 10.66 20.81 -15.06
C THR A 367 11.96 20.44 -15.77
N VAL A 368 12.21 19.15 -15.98
CA VAL A 368 13.43 18.61 -16.60
C VAL A 368 13.16 18.24 -18.07
N TYR A 369 12.04 17.57 -18.35
CA TYR A 369 11.67 17.01 -19.65
C TYR A 369 10.26 17.44 -20.09
N PRO A 370 10.00 18.74 -20.32
CA PRO A 370 8.63 19.25 -20.54
C PRO A 370 7.91 18.62 -21.74
N GLU A 371 8.63 18.30 -22.82
CA GLU A 371 8.03 17.64 -23.98
C GLU A 371 7.71 16.15 -23.74
N LYS A 372 8.51 15.46 -22.92
CA LYS A 372 8.27 14.05 -22.56
C LYS A 372 7.14 13.94 -21.55
N ALA A 373 7.17 14.80 -20.53
CA ALA A 373 6.08 14.99 -19.58
C ALA A 373 4.73 15.16 -20.29
N ALA A 374 4.62 16.14 -21.19
CA ALA A 374 3.36 16.40 -21.90
C ALA A 374 2.91 15.24 -22.80
N LYS A 375 3.84 14.47 -23.37
CA LYS A 375 3.52 13.28 -24.17
C LYS A 375 3.04 12.13 -23.29
N LEU A 376 3.72 11.88 -22.16
CA LEU A 376 3.36 10.84 -21.21
C LEU A 376 2.01 11.13 -20.56
N GLU A 377 1.83 12.34 -20.02
CA GLU A 377 0.55 12.82 -19.46
C GLU A 377 -0.61 12.60 -20.44
N LYS A 378 -0.43 13.04 -21.69
CA LYS A 378 -1.47 12.87 -22.71
C LYS A 378 -1.72 11.39 -23.02
N ALA A 379 -0.67 10.57 -23.10
CA ALA A 379 -0.82 9.16 -23.41
C ALA A 379 -1.58 8.42 -22.30
N VAL A 380 -1.26 8.69 -21.03
CA VAL A 380 -1.96 8.11 -19.87
C VAL A 380 -3.42 8.56 -19.85
N ASN A 381 -3.69 9.86 -19.96
CA ASN A 381 -5.06 10.40 -19.98
C ASN A 381 -5.92 9.91 -21.16
N ASP A 382 -5.31 9.64 -22.31
CA ASP A 382 -6.01 9.05 -23.46
C ASP A 382 -6.27 7.53 -23.26
N CYS A 383 -5.47 6.86 -22.42
CA CYS A 383 -5.46 5.41 -22.24
C CYS A 383 -6.35 4.95 -21.08
N VAL A 384 -6.37 5.70 -19.98
CA VAL A 384 -7.20 5.42 -18.80
C VAL A 384 -8.56 6.10 -19.00
N ILE A 385 -9.61 5.30 -19.21
CA ILE A 385 -10.94 5.81 -19.53
C ILE A 385 -11.84 5.95 -18.30
N TYR A 386 -11.60 5.15 -17.26
CA TYR A 386 -12.18 5.31 -15.93
C TYR A 386 -11.09 5.13 -14.88
N ASN A 387 -11.10 5.96 -13.84
CA ASN A 387 -10.19 5.86 -12.70
C ASN A 387 -10.96 6.22 -11.43
N VAL A 388 -11.18 5.24 -10.56
CA VAL A 388 -11.91 5.39 -9.31
C VAL A 388 -10.95 5.18 -8.16
N THR A 389 -10.73 6.22 -7.36
CA THR A 389 -9.75 6.20 -6.28
C THR A 389 -10.03 7.27 -5.22
N ASN A 390 -9.63 7.01 -3.98
CA ASN A 390 -9.51 8.00 -2.91
C ASN A 390 -8.05 8.44 -2.67
N VAL A 391 -7.12 7.96 -3.48
CA VAL A 391 -5.69 8.21 -3.38
C VAL A 391 -5.31 9.42 -4.22
N GLY A 392 -4.78 10.46 -3.57
CA GLY A 392 -4.27 11.63 -4.28
C GLY A 392 -3.14 11.25 -5.25
N ARG A 393 -3.13 11.88 -6.43
CA ARG A 393 -2.09 11.70 -7.47
C ARG A 393 -2.02 10.30 -8.09
N ALA A 394 -3.03 9.44 -7.90
CA ALA A 394 -3.20 8.21 -8.66
C ALA A 394 -3.91 8.51 -9.99
N SER A 395 -3.36 8.01 -11.10
CA SER A 395 -3.82 8.29 -12.47
C SER A 395 -4.35 7.04 -13.20
N GLY A 396 -4.29 5.88 -12.54
CA GLY A 396 -4.84 4.61 -13.00
C GLY A 396 -3.87 3.72 -13.77
N LEU A 397 -2.60 4.12 -13.93
CA LEU A 397 -1.60 3.29 -14.59
C LEU A 397 -0.18 3.58 -14.10
N SER A 398 0.48 2.54 -13.60
CA SER A 398 1.81 2.60 -12.99
C SER A 398 2.90 1.90 -13.83
N VAL A 399 4.15 2.07 -13.43
CA VAL A 399 5.34 1.39 -14.01
C VAL A 399 6.35 1.05 -12.91
N TYR A 400 7.15 -0.01 -13.09
CA TYR A 400 8.27 -0.30 -12.20
C TYR A 400 9.42 0.69 -12.37
N PHE A 401 9.77 1.42 -11.30
CA PHE A 401 10.94 2.28 -11.27
C PHE A 401 11.63 2.13 -9.90
N PRO A 402 12.70 1.31 -9.77
CA PRO A 402 13.36 1.05 -8.50
C PRO A 402 13.90 2.32 -7.84
N TYR A 403 13.73 2.40 -6.52
CA TYR A 403 14.28 3.47 -5.70
C TYR A 403 14.42 3.08 -4.22
N ASP A 404 13.33 2.84 -3.48
CA ASP A 404 13.41 2.66 -2.01
C ASP A 404 13.99 1.28 -1.64
N ASN A 405 13.74 0.23 -2.44
CA ASN A 405 14.13 -1.15 -2.12
C ASN A 405 15.57 -1.51 -2.52
N THR A 406 16.55 -0.69 -2.11
CA THR A 406 17.95 -0.86 -2.53
C THR A 406 18.56 -2.23 -2.16
N TYR A 407 18.11 -2.87 -1.07
CA TYR A 407 18.59 -4.19 -0.65
C TYR A 407 18.20 -5.31 -1.63
N ALA A 408 16.96 -5.29 -2.13
CA ALA A 408 16.46 -6.29 -3.07
C ALA A 408 16.55 -5.85 -4.54
N MET A 409 17.06 -4.63 -4.81
CA MET A 409 17.02 -4.01 -6.13
C MET A 409 17.62 -4.88 -7.24
N ASP A 410 18.82 -5.46 -7.03
CA ASP A 410 19.46 -6.34 -8.02
C ASP A 410 18.56 -7.55 -8.37
N MET A 411 17.95 -8.17 -7.36
CA MET A 411 17.03 -9.29 -7.54
C MET A 411 15.74 -8.87 -8.26
N MET A 412 15.18 -7.71 -7.91
CA MET A 412 13.96 -7.18 -8.53
C MET A 412 14.20 -6.79 -9.99
N ILE A 413 15.36 -6.21 -10.30
CA ILE A 413 15.78 -5.92 -11.69
C ILE A 413 15.99 -7.21 -12.48
N GLU A 414 16.62 -8.24 -11.91
CA GLU A 414 16.78 -9.54 -12.58
C GLU A 414 15.42 -10.17 -12.94
N LYS A 415 14.44 -10.09 -12.03
CA LYS A 415 13.07 -10.55 -12.29
C LYS A 415 12.39 -9.71 -13.37
N TYR A 416 12.51 -8.38 -13.29
CA TYR A 416 11.94 -7.47 -14.28
C TYR A 416 12.51 -7.68 -15.70
N ASP A 417 13.82 -7.95 -15.82
CA ASP A 417 14.47 -8.27 -17.09
C ASP A 417 13.85 -9.50 -17.77
N ALA A 418 13.38 -10.48 -16.98
CA ALA A 418 12.76 -11.68 -17.49
C ALA A 418 11.43 -11.39 -18.22
N GLU A 419 10.75 -10.31 -17.84
CA GLU A 419 9.47 -9.87 -18.42
C GLU A 419 9.59 -9.16 -19.76
N LYS A 420 10.81 -8.73 -20.15
CA LYS A 420 11.14 -8.20 -21.49
C LYS A 420 10.24 -7.06 -21.99
N TYR A 421 9.73 -6.21 -21.09
CA TYR A 421 8.81 -5.12 -21.42
C TYR A 421 9.35 -4.15 -22.50
N ASN A 422 10.48 -3.48 -22.26
CA ASN A 422 11.03 -2.52 -23.21
C ASN A 422 12.54 -2.33 -23.05
N GLU A 423 13.33 -2.68 -24.07
CA GLU A 423 14.81 -2.63 -24.00
C GLU A 423 15.38 -1.26 -23.61
N LYS A 424 14.76 -0.15 -24.07
CA LYS A 424 15.24 1.20 -23.73
C LYS A 424 14.95 1.55 -22.28
N TYR A 425 13.75 1.20 -21.81
CA TYR A 425 13.36 1.42 -20.42
C TYR A 425 14.21 0.57 -19.48
N THR A 426 14.37 -0.72 -19.79
CA THR A 426 15.23 -1.62 -19.03
C THR A 426 16.67 -1.09 -18.96
N SER A 427 17.27 -0.65 -20.08
CA SER A 427 18.62 -0.06 -20.06
C SER A 427 18.72 1.12 -19.08
N PHE A 428 17.75 2.03 -19.13
CA PHE A 428 17.67 3.17 -18.22
C PHE A 428 17.55 2.74 -16.75
N ILE A 429 16.72 1.74 -16.45
CA ILE A 429 16.58 1.22 -15.07
C ILE A 429 17.91 0.67 -14.55
N HIS A 430 18.64 -0.09 -15.37
CA HIS A 430 19.97 -0.61 -15.01
C HIS A 430 20.97 0.50 -14.72
N ASP A 431 21.07 1.50 -15.60
CA ASP A 431 22.01 2.61 -15.41
C ASP A 431 21.61 3.52 -14.23
N PHE A 432 20.31 3.75 -14.01
CA PHE A 432 19.81 4.46 -12.82
C PHE A 432 20.16 3.72 -11.53
N ALA A 433 19.88 2.41 -11.45
CA ALA A 433 20.15 1.58 -10.28
C ALA A 433 21.66 1.52 -9.95
N LYS A 434 22.50 1.51 -10.99
CA LYS A 434 23.95 1.55 -10.84
C LYS A 434 24.46 2.88 -10.27
N GLU A 435 23.90 4.01 -10.71
CA GLU A 435 24.21 5.31 -10.10
C GLU A 435 23.71 5.36 -8.64
N GLN A 436 22.55 4.77 -8.35
CA GLN A 436 21.99 4.72 -7.01
C GLN A 436 22.84 3.92 -6.02
N THR A 437 23.31 2.73 -6.42
CA THR A 437 24.16 1.85 -5.58
C THR A 437 25.65 2.12 -5.73
N GLY A 438 26.01 3.16 -6.47
CA GLY A 438 27.39 3.53 -6.75
C GLY A 438 28.12 4.18 -5.57
N GLU A 439 29.29 4.74 -5.89
CA GLU A 439 30.06 5.56 -4.95
C GLU A 439 29.23 6.79 -4.52
N ASP A 440 29.52 7.33 -3.34
CA ASP A 440 28.82 8.50 -2.80
C ASP A 440 28.99 9.71 -3.75
N LEU A 441 27.88 10.38 -4.05
CA LEU A 441 27.86 11.57 -4.92
C LEU A 441 28.35 12.84 -4.21
N ALA A 442 28.42 12.81 -2.88
CA ALA A 442 28.84 13.92 -2.03
C ALA A 442 29.49 13.43 -0.74
N GLU A 443 30.40 14.22 -0.19
CA GLU A 443 30.85 14.06 1.19
C GLU A 443 29.85 14.77 2.13
N TRP A 444 29.17 13.99 2.98
CA TRP A 444 28.21 14.52 3.94
C TRP A 444 28.91 14.90 5.25
N THR A 445 28.83 16.19 5.60
CA THR A 445 29.47 16.82 6.76
C THR A 445 28.48 17.68 7.55
N VAL A 446 27.18 17.41 7.45
CA VAL A 446 26.11 18.11 8.17
C VAL A 446 26.36 18.22 9.67
N THR A 447 27.12 17.31 10.28
CA THR A 447 27.53 17.36 11.69
C THR A 447 28.52 18.49 12.01
N ASP A 448 29.22 19.06 11.02
CA ASP A 448 30.02 20.29 11.20
C ASP A 448 29.13 21.53 11.41
N SER A 449 27.85 21.42 11.06
CA SER A 449 26.83 22.46 11.19
C SER A 449 26.08 22.30 12.51
N ALA A 450 26.24 23.25 13.42
CA ALA A 450 25.48 23.22 14.67
C ALA A 450 24.00 23.56 14.40
N PRO A 451 23.05 22.71 14.83
CA PRO A 451 21.63 23.02 14.70
C PRO A 451 21.26 24.23 15.56
N VAL A 452 20.25 24.98 15.12
CA VAL A 452 19.82 26.24 15.76
C VAL A 452 18.30 26.30 15.85
N ILE A 453 17.78 26.64 17.04
CA ILE A 453 16.37 26.97 17.26
C ILE A 453 15.99 28.22 16.44
N SER A 454 14.82 28.21 15.83
CA SER A 454 14.32 29.33 15.05
C SER A 454 14.12 30.58 15.91
N ASP A 455 14.45 31.76 15.39
CA ASP A 455 14.23 33.02 16.12
C ASP A 455 12.73 33.30 16.40
N ASP A 456 11.84 32.69 15.61
CA ASP A 456 10.38 32.90 15.65
C ASP A 456 9.60 31.74 16.31
N SER A 457 10.29 30.70 16.82
CA SER A 457 9.66 29.52 17.45
C SER A 457 10.61 28.87 18.46
N ASP A 458 10.09 28.46 19.61
CA ASP A 458 10.87 27.79 20.65
C ASP A 458 11.12 26.29 20.35
N THR A 459 10.45 25.74 19.33
CA THR A 459 10.49 24.30 19.02
C THR A 459 10.98 23.98 17.61
N ALA A 460 10.81 24.90 16.65
CA ALA A 460 11.31 24.70 15.30
C ALA A 460 12.83 24.90 15.26
N TYR A 461 13.52 24.08 14.49
CA TYR A 461 14.98 24.13 14.40
C TYR A 461 15.47 23.99 12.95
N SER A 462 16.75 24.30 12.74
CA SER A 462 17.36 24.27 11.43
C SER A 462 18.84 23.88 11.47
N VAL A 463 19.33 23.35 10.36
CA VAL A 463 20.75 23.08 10.10
C VAL A 463 21.14 23.67 8.75
N GLN A 464 22.40 24.07 8.60
CA GLN A 464 22.93 24.57 7.34
C GLN A 464 23.65 23.44 6.59
N LEU A 465 23.17 23.11 5.39
CA LEU A 465 23.83 22.21 4.46
C LEU A 465 24.83 22.98 3.58
N SER A 466 25.86 22.28 3.13
CA SER A 466 26.78 22.78 2.10
C SER A 466 26.12 22.82 0.72
N ASP A 467 26.75 23.51 -0.24
CA ASP A 467 26.28 23.55 -1.63
C ASP A 467 26.25 22.15 -2.28
N GLU A 468 27.16 21.26 -1.88
CA GLU A 468 27.29 19.90 -2.42
C GLU A 468 26.22 18.96 -1.83
N GLU A 469 25.97 19.03 -0.53
CA GLU A 469 24.87 18.34 0.14
C GLU A 469 23.51 18.83 -0.40
N THR A 470 23.35 20.14 -0.58
CA THR A 470 22.12 20.72 -1.16
C THR A 470 21.84 20.20 -2.58
N GLN A 471 22.87 19.98 -3.38
CA GLN A 471 22.73 19.44 -4.74
C GLN A 471 22.30 17.96 -4.76
N ASN A 472 22.71 17.20 -3.73
CA ASN A 472 22.44 15.76 -3.59
C ASN A 472 21.36 15.44 -2.54
N PHE A 473 20.71 16.46 -1.99
CA PHE A 473 19.57 16.32 -1.10
C PHE A 473 18.35 15.77 -1.86
N SER A 474 17.66 14.78 -1.27
CA SER A 474 16.36 14.31 -1.73
C SER A 474 15.24 14.83 -0.82
N LYS A 475 15.23 14.37 0.43
CA LYS A 475 14.23 14.70 1.45
C LYS A 475 14.85 14.66 2.83
N ALA A 476 14.15 15.18 3.83
CA ALA A 476 14.57 15.03 5.23
C ALA A 476 13.37 14.92 6.16
N TYR A 477 13.59 14.21 7.26
CA TYR A 477 12.65 14.04 8.35
C TYR A 477 13.17 14.77 9.58
N ALA A 478 12.31 15.58 10.20
CA ALA A 478 12.48 16.04 11.55
C ALA A 478 12.16 14.89 12.50
N SER A 479 13.19 14.35 13.15
CA SER A 479 13.06 13.20 14.06
C SER A 479 13.06 13.66 15.50
N ILE A 480 11.98 13.35 16.23
CA ILE A 480 11.72 13.80 17.60
C ILE A 480 11.77 12.63 18.56
N TRP A 481 12.63 12.77 19.57
CA TRP A 481 12.86 11.75 20.59
C TRP A 481 12.79 12.35 21.99
N GLU A 482 12.51 11.53 22.99
CA GLU A 482 12.54 11.91 24.40
C GLU A 482 13.35 10.92 25.20
N LYS A 483 14.06 11.40 26.22
CA LYS A 483 14.81 10.51 27.09
C LYS A 483 13.85 9.58 27.86
N ASP A 484 14.10 8.27 27.82
CA ASP A 484 13.41 7.30 28.67
C ASP A 484 13.91 7.45 30.12
N THR A 485 13.09 8.02 30.99
CA THR A 485 13.47 8.21 32.40
C THR A 485 13.29 6.93 33.23
N SER A 486 12.57 5.93 32.70
CA SER A 486 12.37 4.63 33.32
C SER A 486 13.56 3.67 33.15
N ASP A 487 14.39 3.92 32.14
CA ASP A 487 15.60 3.15 31.87
C ASP A 487 16.63 3.35 32.99
N GLU A 488 17.01 2.25 33.66
CA GLU A 488 18.03 2.27 34.71
C GLU A 488 19.41 2.71 34.19
N SER A 489 19.71 2.53 32.89
CA SER A 489 20.93 3.07 32.30
C SER A 489 20.86 4.56 32.00
N GLN A 490 19.66 5.16 31.91
CA GLN A 490 19.45 6.57 31.56
C GLN A 490 20.10 6.95 30.21
N GLU A 491 20.19 5.98 29.31
CA GLU A 491 20.88 6.07 28.02
C GLU A 491 19.93 5.84 26.84
N SER A 492 18.68 5.46 27.11
CA SER A 492 17.68 5.15 26.09
C SER A 492 16.77 6.35 25.80
N TYR A 493 16.31 6.45 24.55
CA TYR A 493 15.41 7.49 24.07
C TYR A 493 14.23 6.86 23.35
N ILE A 494 13.02 7.31 23.66
CA ILE A 494 11.76 6.92 23.04
C ILE A 494 11.53 7.80 21.81
N TYR A 495 11.14 7.16 20.72
CA TYR A 495 10.80 7.80 19.46
C TYR A 495 9.34 8.27 19.45
N TRP A 496 9.10 9.51 18.99
CA TRP A 496 7.75 10.10 18.97
C TRP A 496 7.26 10.48 17.57
N LEU A 497 8.12 11.03 16.71
CA LEU A 497 7.69 11.56 15.43
C LEU A 497 8.84 11.62 14.44
N ASP A 498 8.64 11.10 13.23
CA ASP A 498 9.36 11.56 12.04
C ASP A 498 8.41 12.36 11.16
N SER A 499 8.78 13.61 10.90
CA SER A 499 8.01 14.46 10.00
C SER A 499 8.84 14.93 8.81
N ALA A 500 8.37 14.57 7.61
CA ALA A 500 8.81 15.08 6.32
C ALA A 500 8.42 16.55 6.07
N ASN A 501 7.77 17.24 7.02
CA ASN A 501 7.43 18.68 6.95
C ASN A 501 8.68 19.55 7.15
N THR A 502 9.67 19.35 6.28
CA THR A 502 10.93 20.10 6.27
C THR A 502 11.00 20.99 5.04
N LYS A 503 11.76 22.09 5.15
CA LYS A 503 11.97 23.04 4.06
C LYS A 503 13.45 23.30 3.89
N LEU A 504 13.95 23.01 2.70
CA LEU A 504 15.29 23.38 2.26
C LEU A 504 15.21 24.67 1.45
N SER A 505 15.87 25.72 1.92
CA SER A 505 16.00 26.97 1.17
C SER A 505 17.12 26.90 0.13
N ASN A 506 17.09 27.82 -0.84
CA ASN A 506 18.11 27.90 -1.90
C ASN A 506 19.54 28.18 -1.40
N ASP A 507 19.69 28.71 -0.19
CA ASP A 507 20.98 28.93 0.46
C ASP A 507 21.40 27.76 1.38
N GLY A 508 20.72 26.61 1.30
CA GLY A 508 21.09 25.37 1.98
C GLY A 508 20.59 25.26 3.42
N LYS A 509 19.75 26.18 3.90
CA LYS A 509 19.17 26.08 5.24
C LYS A 509 18.00 25.10 5.23
N LEU A 510 18.19 23.95 5.87
CA LEU A 510 17.15 22.95 6.12
C LEU A 510 16.46 23.27 7.45
N SER A 511 15.14 23.35 7.45
CA SER A 511 14.35 23.78 8.61
C SER A 511 13.12 22.90 8.83
N THR A 512 12.69 22.76 10.08
CA THR A 512 11.46 22.08 10.50
C THR A 512 10.35 23.08 10.79
N ASP A 513 9.11 22.61 10.86
CA ASP A 513 7.96 23.35 11.42
C ASP A 513 7.45 22.74 12.73
N PHE A 514 8.26 21.90 13.38
CA PHE A 514 7.87 21.21 14.62
C PHE A 514 7.41 22.21 15.67
N ASP A 515 6.18 22.04 16.15
CA ASP A 515 5.51 22.97 17.07
C ASP A 515 5.32 22.39 18.49
N GLY A 516 5.89 21.22 18.74
CA GLY A 516 5.81 20.52 20.03
C GLY A 516 4.65 19.53 20.15
N ARG A 517 3.85 19.33 19.10
CA ARG A 517 2.75 18.35 19.10
C ARG A 517 3.25 16.94 18.82
N ILE A 518 2.62 15.96 19.45
CA ILE A 518 2.78 14.53 19.16
C ILE A 518 1.40 13.89 19.03
N PHE A 519 1.38 12.63 18.60
CA PHE A 519 0.13 11.91 18.38
C PHE A 519 -0.28 11.08 19.59
N TYR A 520 -1.59 10.91 19.72
CA TYR A 520 -2.18 10.09 20.77
C TYR A 520 -3.39 9.33 20.22
N LEU A 521 -3.59 8.12 20.74
CA LEU A 521 -4.87 7.43 20.64
C LEU A 521 -5.78 7.91 21.77
N THR A 522 -7.02 8.25 21.44
CA THR A 522 -8.01 8.79 22.39
C THR A 522 -9.36 8.11 22.20
N ASP A 523 -9.95 7.62 23.28
CA ASP A 523 -11.29 7.03 23.25
C ASP A 523 -12.39 8.07 23.57
N ASN A 524 -13.66 7.69 23.43
CA ASN A 524 -14.80 8.59 23.71
C ASN A 524 -14.95 8.93 25.21
N SER A 525 -14.26 8.22 26.11
CA SER A 525 -14.23 8.55 27.55
C SER A 525 -13.15 9.60 27.90
N GLY A 526 -12.27 9.92 26.95
CA GLY A 526 -11.16 10.85 27.10
C GLY A 526 -9.88 10.18 27.63
N ASN A 527 -9.83 8.84 27.69
CA ASN A 527 -8.57 8.14 27.95
C ASN A 527 -7.65 8.36 26.76
N LYS A 528 -6.38 8.64 27.04
CA LYS A 528 -5.43 9.09 26.04
C LYS A 528 -4.08 8.42 26.24
N VAL A 529 -3.54 7.84 25.18
CA VAL A 529 -2.25 7.14 25.18
C VAL A 529 -1.37 7.73 24.08
N PRO A 530 -0.14 8.17 24.37
CA PRO A 530 0.75 8.72 23.34
C PRO A 530 1.19 7.61 22.40
N ILE A 531 1.34 7.92 21.11
CA ILE A 531 1.84 7.02 20.08
C ILE A 531 3.00 7.67 19.36
N PHE A 532 3.91 6.85 18.83
CA PHE A 532 4.85 7.36 17.84
C PHE A 532 4.12 7.47 16.48
N ALA A 533 4.66 8.29 15.59
CA ALA A 533 4.12 8.42 14.24
C ALA A 533 5.25 8.54 13.22
N ILE A 534 5.22 7.68 12.20
CA ILE A 534 6.13 7.78 11.05
C ILE A 534 5.35 8.42 9.91
N GLN A 535 5.76 9.59 9.43
CA GLN A 535 5.11 10.21 8.26
C GLN A 535 5.44 9.42 6.98
N THR A 536 4.44 8.81 6.37
CA THR A 536 4.56 7.97 5.16
C THR A 536 4.41 8.79 3.89
N GLU A 537 3.62 9.87 3.93
CA GLU A 537 3.37 10.75 2.79
C GLU A 537 3.09 12.20 3.24
N VAL A 538 3.48 13.16 2.40
CA VAL A 538 3.12 14.58 2.53
C VAL A 538 2.72 15.13 1.16
N THR A 539 1.56 15.76 1.10
CA THR A 539 1.05 16.45 -0.09
C THR A 539 0.65 17.88 0.28
N GLU A 540 0.15 18.66 -0.70
CA GLU A 540 -0.44 19.97 -0.42
C GLU A 540 -1.76 19.87 0.39
N ASP A 541 -2.42 18.72 0.34
CA ASP A 541 -3.77 18.51 0.87
C ASP A 541 -3.77 17.77 2.22
N TYR A 542 -2.84 16.83 2.42
CA TYR A 542 -2.77 16.01 3.63
C TYR A 542 -1.34 15.56 3.96
N ALA A 543 -1.14 15.20 5.23
CA ALA A 543 0.01 14.45 5.73
C ALA A 543 -0.47 13.12 6.28
N GLU A 544 0.11 12.01 5.82
CA GLU A 544 -0.23 10.67 6.27
C GLU A 544 0.85 10.09 7.16
N TYR A 545 0.42 9.34 8.16
CA TYR A 545 1.26 8.74 9.18
C TYR A 545 0.82 7.31 9.46
N VAL A 546 1.75 6.51 9.98
CA VAL A 546 1.48 5.17 10.50
C VAL A 546 2.02 5.02 11.93
N THR A 547 1.28 4.28 12.76
CA THR A 547 1.73 3.74 14.05
C THR A 547 1.49 2.24 14.09
N TYR A 548 2.20 1.53 14.95
CA TYR A 548 2.04 0.09 15.16
C TYR A 548 1.41 -0.17 16.53
N VAL A 549 0.39 -1.02 16.54
CA VAL A 549 -0.32 -1.44 17.75
C VAL A 549 -0.47 -2.95 17.78
N THR A 550 -0.59 -3.50 18.97
CA THR A 550 -0.99 -4.89 19.17
C THR A 550 -2.42 -4.90 19.69
N LYS A 551 -3.32 -5.56 18.96
CA LYS A 551 -4.70 -5.76 19.40
C LYS A 551 -4.83 -7.12 20.08
N GLY A 552 -5.52 -7.14 21.22
CA GLY A 552 -5.78 -8.33 22.03
C GLY A 552 -5.19 -8.24 23.44
N GLU A 553 -5.53 -9.20 24.30
CA GLU A 553 -5.08 -9.21 25.70
C GLU A 553 -3.63 -9.69 25.84
N LEU A 554 -2.88 -9.15 26.82
CA LEU A 554 -1.51 -9.57 27.15
C LEU A 554 -1.32 -11.08 27.41
N VAL A 555 -2.41 -11.81 27.69
CA VAL A 555 -2.42 -13.26 27.98
C VAL A 555 -3.40 -14.01 27.04
N GLY A 556 -3.83 -13.39 25.94
CA GLY A 556 -4.78 -13.93 24.96
C GLY A 556 -4.17 -14.09 23.55
N GLU A 557 -5.04 -14.33 22.57
CA GLU A 557 -4.64 -14.21 21.16
C GLU A 557 -4.45 -12.73 20.83
N THR A 558 -3.27 -12.40 20.30
CA THR A 558 -2.91 -11.05 19.90
C THR A 558 -2.42 -11.06 18.47
N HIS A 559 -2.60 -9.95 17.77
CA HIS A 559 -1.95 -9.71 16.48
C HIS A 559 -1.54 -8.25 16.36
N ASN A 560 -0.61 -7.99 15.45
CA ASN A 560 -0.08 -6.66 15.24
C ASN A 560 -0.80 -6.00 14.07
N ASP A 561 -1.11 -4.72 14.23
CA ASP A 561 -1.77 -3.90 13.25
C ASP A 561 -0.95 -2.65 12.95
N ALA A 562 -0.94 -2.26 11.67
CA ALA A 562 -0.49 -0.97 11.21
C ALA A 562 -1.70 -0.03 11.11
N LEU A 563 -1.73 1.00 11.94
CA LEU A 563 -2.80 1.97 12.01
C LEU A 563 -2.38 3.23 11.25
N TYR A 564 -3.02 3.46 10.12
CA TYR A 564 -2.81 4.61 9.23
C TYR A 564 -3.77 5.74 9.60
N PHE A 565 -3.26 6.97 9.57
CA PHE A 565 -4.04 8.16 9.86
C PHE A 565 -3.53 9.37 9.10
N ARG A 566 -4.44 10.31 8.82
CA ARG A 566 -4.14 11.54 8.08
C ARG A 566 -4.43 12.78 8.90
N VAL A 567 -3.59 13.80 8.74
CA VAL A 567 -3.87 15.17 9.14
C VAL A 567 -4.12 15.98 7.88
N ASP A 568 -5.30 16.58 7.79
CA ASP A 568 -5.71 17.41 6.65
C ASP A 568 -6.49 18.64 7.15
N LYS A 569 -7.02 19.43 6.21
CA LYS A 569 -7.76 20.65 6.53
C LYS A 569 -9.09 20.39 7.27
N GLU A 570 -9.75 19.28 6.99
CA GLU A 570 -11.02 18.86 7.61
C GLU A 570 -10.77 18.17 8.96
N HIS A 571 -9.64 17.47 9.08
CA HIS A 571 -9.19 16.72 10.25
C HIS A 571 -7.85 17.25 10.79
N PRO A 572 -7.81 18.50 11.32
CA PRO A 572 -6.55 19.14 11.74
C PRO A 572 -5.88 18.48 12.96
N THR A 573 -6.62 17.62 13.68
CA THR A 573 -6.12 16.81 14.80
C THR A 573 -5.83 15.38 14.39
N GLY A 574 -6.11 14.99 13.15
CA GLY A 574 -5.94 13.64 12.64
C GLY A 574 -7.26 12.85 12.55
N VAL A 575 -7.31 11.91 11.61
CA VAL A 575 -8.36 10.91 11.44
C VAL A 575 -7.74 9.56 11.08
N ILE A 576 -8.24 8.47 11.68
CA ILE A 576 -7.82 7.11 11.31
C ILE A 576 -8.40 6.81 9.93
N THR A 577 -7.55 6.41 9.00
CA THR A 577 -7.94 6.11 7.62
C THR A 577 -7.89 4.63 7.32
N GLY A 578 -7.09 3.84 8.05
CA GLY A 578 -6.87 2.43 7.75
C GLY A 578 -6.27 1.64 8.91
N ILE A 579 -6.60 0.35 8.98
CA ILE A 579 -5.97 -0.58 9.91
C ILE A 579 -5.68 -1.87 9.15
N TYR A 580 -4.40 -2.16 8.93
CA TYR A 580 -3.97 -3.39 8.24
C TYR A 580 -3.31 -4.34 9.21
N ARG A 581 -3.68 -5.62 9.09
CA ARG A 581 -3.05 -6.67 9.86
C ARG A 581 -1.65 -6.93 9.32
N ILE A 582 -0.66 -6.87 10.22
CA ILE A 582 0.73 -7.19 9.91
C ILE A 582 0.88 -8.70 10.02
N ASN A 583 1.04 -9.37 8.88
CA ASN A 583 1.41 -10.77 8.86
C ASN A 583 2.90 -10.90 9.24
N GLU A 584 3.25 -11.94 10.00
CA GLU A 584 4.64 -12.30 10.25
C GLU A 584 5.28 -12.72 8.91
N ALA A 585 5.87 -11.77 8.18
CA ALA A 585 6.70 -12.10 7.03
C ALA A 585 7.95 -12.84 7.53
N ASP A 586 8.32 -13.94 6.88
CA ASP A 586 9.62 -14.57 7.11
C ASP A 586 10.68 -13.64 6.47
N ASP A 587 11.66 -13.18 7.25
CA ASP A 587 12.65 -12.11 6.92
C ASP A 587 13.43 -12.29 5.59
N ASN A 588 13.26 -13.42 4.90
CA ASN A 588 14.06 -13.84 3.74
C ASN A 588 13.26 -14.09 2.46
N GLU A 589 11.93 -13.88 2.44
CA GLU A 589 11.11 -14.12 1.24
C GLU A 589 10.39 -12.85 0.79
N LEU A 590 10.40 -12.61 -0.53
CA LEU A 590 9.56 -11.61 -1.17
C LEU A 590 8.09 -11.99 -0.90
N SER A 591 7.51 -11.43 0.15
CA SER A 591 6.11 -11.68 0.50
C SER A 591 5.19 -10.71 -0.25
N VAL A 592 4.04 -11.22 -0.69
CA VAL A 592 2.96 -10.37 -1.20
C VAL A 592 2.30 -9.62 -0.03
N PRO A 593 1.95 -8.32 -0.17
CA PRO A 593 1.30 -7.56 0.87
C PRO A 593 0.03 -8.25 1.37
N SER A 594 -0.22 -8.21 2.68
CA SER A 594 -1.50 -8.67 3.23
C SER A 594 -2.64 -7.78 2.72
N LYS A 595 -3.70 -8.39 2.18
CA LYS A 595 -4.97 -7.71 1.89
C LYS A 595 -5.87 -7.58 3.14
N GLN A 596 -5.48 -8.15 4.29
CA GLN A 596 -6.34 -8.25 5.47
C GLN A 596 -6.44 -6.91 6.21
N VAL A 597 -7.66 -6.39 6.26
CA VAL A 597 -8.04 -5.19 7.01
C VAL A 597 -8.55 -5.62 8.38
N ASP A 598 -8.28 -4.82 9.42
CA ASP A 598 -8.89 -4.99 10.75
C ASP A 598 -9.71 -3.75 11.15
N THR A 599 -10.40 -3.84 12.28
CA THR A 599 -11.26 -2.80 12.84
C THR A 599 -10.99 -2.70 14.33
N ILE A 600 -11.05 -1.52 14.93
CA ILE A 600 -11.00 -1.36 16.39
C ILE A 600 -12.39 -0.93 16.87
N LYS A 601 -12.94 -1.67 17.83
CA LYS A 601 -14.31 -1.51 18.34
C LYS A 601 -14.31 -1.27 19.85
N ASP A 602 -15.46 -0.81 20.36
CA ASP A 602 -15.68 -0.70 21.80
C ASP A 602 -15.37 -2.03 22.51
N GLY A 603 -14.59 -1.94 23.59
CA GLY A 603 -14.13 -3.10 24.35
C GLY A 603 -12.85 -3.76 23.84
N ASP A 604 -12.33 -3.40 22.66
CA ASP A 604 -11.03 -3.89 22.21
C ASP A 604 -9.91 -3.40 23.14
N HIS A 605 -8.93 -4.28 23.37
CA HIS A 605 -7.71 -3.95 24.09
C HIS A 605 -6.60 -3.66 23.10
N ILE A 606 -6.08 -2.43 23.13
CA ILE A 606 -5.01 -1.98 22.24
C ILE A 606 -3.77 -1.68 23.08
N LEU A 607 -2.67 -2.34 22.75
CA LEU A 607 -1.35 -2.09 23.32
C LEU A 607 -0.53 -1.29 22.32
N VAL A 608 -0.04 -0.13 22.75
CA VAL A 608 0.86 0.69 21.92
C VAL A 608 2.26 0.09 21.99
N GLN A 609 2.85 -0.13 20.82
CA GLN A 609 4.26 -0.46 20.71
C GLN A 609 5.08 0.83 20.76
N TYR A 610 6.09 0.88 21.62
CA TYR A 610 7.07 1.96 21.62
C TYR A 610 8.41 1.49 21.09
N PHE A 611 9.02 2.37 20.30
CA PHE A 611 10.38 2.21 19.80
C PHE A 611 11.30 3.07 20.64
N ALA A 612 12.29 2.44 21.26
CA ALA A 612 13.35 3.12 21.97
C ALA A 612 14.72 2.69 21.43
N ARG A 613 15.69 3.60 21.48
CA ARG A 613 17.06 3.31 21.09
C ARG A 613 18.03 3.90 22.09
N LYS A 614 19.15 3.20 22.31
CA LYS A 614 20.33 3.78 22.95
C LYS A 614 21.09 4.59 21.91
N ILE A 615 20.66 5.84 21.75
CA ILE A 615 21.32 6.78 20.84
C ILE A 615 22.76 6.99 21.33
N LYS A 616 23.73 6.81 20.43
CA LYS A 616 25.15 7.00 20.73
C LYS A 616 25.60 8.36 20.25
N PHE A 617 26.34 9.06 21.09
CA PHE A 617 26.84 10.41 20.82
C PHE A 617 28.36 10.42 20.89
N ASN A 618 29.00 11.07 19.92
CA ASN A 618 30.42 11.38 19.96
C ASN A 618 30.72 12.41 21.06
N ASP A 619 32.00 12.55 21.41
CA ASP A 619 32.49 13.52 22.42
C ASP A 619 32.12 14.98 22.11
N ASP A 620 31.87 15.30 20.83
CA ASP A 620 31.48 16.64 20.35
C ASP A 620 29.96 16.89 20.32
N GLY A 621 29.15 15.89 20.71
CA GLY A 621 27.69 15.96 20.70
C GLY A 621 27.06 15.58 19.37
N SER A 622 27.85 15.22 18.35
CA SER A 622 27.31 14.64 17.12
C SER A 622 26.74 13.26 17.37
N VAL A 623 25.69 12.93 16.63
CA VAL A 623 25.05 11.61 16.73
C VAL A 623 25.91 10.62 15.94
N GLU A 624 26.24 9.48 16.54
CA GLU A 624 26.92 8.41 15.83
C GLU A 624 26.03 7.85 14.70
N PRO A 625 26.60 7.19 13.67
CA PRO A 625 25.80 6.52 12.64
C PRO A 625 24.74 5.60 13.24
N PHE A 626 23.56 5.60 12.64
CA PHE A 626 22.39 4.88 13.15
C PHE A 626 22.63 3.39 13.39
N GLU A 627 23.49 2.75 12.59
CA GLU A 627 23.87 1.34 12.71
C GLU A 627 24.65 1.04 14.00
N SER A 628 25.17 2.07 14.66
CA SER A 628 25.82 1.92 15.95
C SER A 628 24.83 1.89 17.11
N TRP A 629 23.58 2.34 16.94
CA TRP A 629 22.63 2.49 18.04
C TRP A 629 22.08 1.13 18.48
N ASP A 630 21.90 0.93 19.80
CA ASP A 630 21.33 -0.32 20.30
C ASP A 630 19.80 -0.22 20.32
N GLU A 631 19.13 -1.21 19.73
CA GLU A 631 17.67 -1.20 19.55
C GLU A 631 16.94 -1.82 20.73
N SER A 632 15.79 -1.24 21.07
CA SER A 632 14.85 -1.80 22.02
C SER A 632 13.43 -1.38 21.69
N SER A 633 12.57 -2.31 21.29
CA SER A 633 11.13 -2.06 21.28
C SER A 633 10.47 -2.73 22.48
N PHE A 634 9.39 -2.13 22.98
CA PHE A 634 8.60 -2.74 24.03
C PHE A 634 7.12 -2.37 23.88
N LEU A 635 6.25 -3.27 24.32
CA LEU A 635 4.84 -2.95 24.52
C LEU A 635 4.72 -2.13 25.79
N GLY A 636 4.15 -0.94 25.67
CA GLY A 636 4.07 0.01 26.77
C GLY A 636 2.65 0.16 27.31
N ALA A 637 2.05 1.30 27.01
CA ALA A 637 0.75 1.69 27.52
C ALA A 637 -0.36 1.03 26.71
N GLY A 638 -1.44 0.66 27.39
CA GLY A 638 -2.63 0.09 26.79
C GLY A 638 -3.82 1.03 26.92
N ILE A 639 -4.77 0.88 26.01
CA ILE A 639 -6.09 1.50 26.08
C ILE A 639 -7.16 0.43 25.92
N ASP A 640 -8.05 0.33 26.91
CA ASP A 640 -9.31 -0.40 26.79
C ASP A 640 -10.31 0.53 26.10
N VAL A 641 -10.58 0.30 24.83
CA VAL A 641 -11.36 1.24 24.01
C VAL A 641 -12.77 1.39 24.59
N LYS A 642 -13.18 2.65 24.83
CA LYS A 642 -14.55 3.04 25.19
C LYS A 642 -15.17 3.86 24.07
N GLY A 643 -16.13 3.27 23.34
CA GLY A 643 -16.71 3.83 22.13
C GLY A 643 -15.74 3.74 20.95
N ASP A 644 -15.56 4.85 20.24
CA ASP A 644 -14.66 4.92 19.09
C ASP A 644 -13.24 5.30 19.52
N LEU A 645 -12.27 4.74 18.81
CA LEU A 645 -10.88 5.16 18.92
C LEU A 645 -10.59 6.25 17.89
N LYS A 646 -9.98 7.34 18.34
CA LYS A 646 -9.57 8.47 17.50
C LYS A 646 -8.08 8.70 17.65
N VAL A 647 -7.49 9.32 16.64
CA VAL A 647 -6.15 9.91 16.76
C VAL A 647 -6.29 11.41 17.04
N THR A 648 -5.43 11.94 17.90
CA THR A 648 -5.33 13.38 18.17
C THR A 648 -3.88 13.86 18.06
N TYR A 649 -3.68 15.02 17.44
CA TYR A 649 -2.38 15.67 17.25
C TYR A 649 -2.32 16.97 18.06
N GLU A 650 -1.72 16.90 19.25
CA GLU A 650 -1.72 18.00 20.21
C GLU A 650 -0.46 18.04 21.07
N LYS A 651 -0.28 19.17 21.77
CA LYS A 651 0.86 19.35 22.68
C LYS A 651 0.63 18.51 23.93
N PRO A 652 1.68 17.92 24.52
CA PRO A 652 1.60 17.39 25.87
C PRO A 652 1.06 18.42 26.85
N ALA A 653 0.36 17.96 27.89
CA ALA A 653 -0.20 18.84 28.91
C ALA A 653 0.89 19.37 29.87
N LEU A 654 1.90 18.55 30.16
CA LEU A 654 3.04 18.92 30.99
C LEU A 654 4.19 19.46 30.13
N GLU A 655 5.13 20.16 30.75
CA GLU A 655 6.36 20.58 30.08
C GLU A 655 7.26 19.36 29.79
N HIS A 656 7.78 19.26 28.57
CA HIS A 656 8.69 18.17 28.17
C HIS A 656 9.94 18.71 27.48
N ASN A 657 11.02 17.92 27.55
CA ASN A 657 12.25 18.18 26.82
C ASN A 657 12.48 17.06 25.81
N TYR A 658 12.37 17.41 24.55
CA TYR A 658 12.72 16.54 23.44
C TYR A 658 14.15 16.79 23.00
N ILE A 659 14.68 15.83 22.25
CA ILE A 659 15.78 16.06 21.32
C ILE A 659 15.21 16.02 19.91
N GLY A 660 15.61 16.99 19.10
CA GLY A 660 15.33 17.05 17.67
C GLY A 660 16.60 16.81 16.86
N LEU A 661 16.49 16.08 15.76
CA LEU A 661 17.56 15.94 14.76
C LEU A 661 16.95 15.84 13.35
N PHE A 662 17.78 15.91 12.32
CA PHE A 662 17.37 15.60 10.94
C PHE A 662 17.88 14.21 10.53
N ASP A 663 17.01 13.34 10.03
CA ASP A 663 17.37 12.24 9.11
C ASP A 663 17.28 12.78 7.68
N ILE A 664 18.42 12.99 7.05
CA ILE A 664 18.52 13.53 5.69
C ILE A 664 18.78 12.39 4.73
N ARG A 665 17.89 12.25 3.74
CA ARG A 665 18.04 11.30 2.65
C ARG A 665 18.66 12.00 1.45
N ASP A 666 19.80 11.47 1.01
CA ASP A 666 20.38 11.88 -0.26
C ASP A 666 19.66 11.26 -1.46
N THR A 667 20.00 11.70 -2.67
CA THR A 667 19.39 11.20 -3.91
C THR A 667 19.73 9.76 -4.25
N GLN A 668 20.66 9.11 -3.53
CA GLN A 668 20.93 7.67 -3.61
C GLN A 668 20.11 6.88 -2.57
N GLY A 669 19.34 7.56 -1.70
CA GLY A 669 18.54 6.96 -0.64
C GLY A 669 19.29 6.75 0.69
N LYS A 670 20.56 7.18 0.79
CA LYS A 670 21.38 6.99 2.00
C LYS A 670 21.00 8.02 3.07
N SER A 671 21.01 7.60 4.33
CA SER A 671 20.72 8.44 5.50
C SER A 671 21.95 9.17 6.01
N HIS A 672 21.75 10.43 6.38
CA HIS A 672 22.74 11.30 7.01
C HIS A 672 22.09 12.06 8.16
N TYR A 673 22.69 12.01 9.35
CA TYR A 673 22.09 12.57 10.55
C TYR A 673 22.77 13.86 10.97
N SER A 674 21.99 14.88 11.34
CA SER A 674 22.52 16.09 11.96
C SER A 674 22.94 15.83 13.41
N ASN A 675 23.69 16.78 14.00
CA ASN A 675 23.76 16.83 15.47
C ASN A 675 22.34 17.02 16.05
N TYR A 676 22.13 16.58 17.29
CA TYR A 676 20.88 16.83 17.98
C TYR A 676 20.81 18.25 18.54
N ILE A 677 19.58 18.71 18.81
CA ILE A 677 19.29 19.93 19.53
C ILE A 677 18.25 19.67 20.61
N ASP A 678 18.42 20.26 21.79
CA ASP A 678 17.40 20.23 22.83
C ASP A 678 16.21 21.11 22.41
N VAL A 679 15.01 20.54 22.47
CA VAL A 679 13.75 21.20 22.13
C VAL A 679 12.85 21.21 23.37
N HIS A 680 12.61 22.39 23.92
CA HIS A 680 11.73 22.55 25.08
C HIS A 680 10.29 22.82 24.63
N VAL A 681 9.34 22.04 25.15
CA VAL A 681 7.92 22.23 24.89
C VAL A 681 7.24 22.68 26.18
N ASP A 682 6.68 23.89 26.15
CA ASP A 682 5.98 24.48 27.28
C ASP A 682 4.71 23.70 27.64
N GLY A 683 4.46 23.55 28.95
CA GLY A 683 3.25 22.96 29.52
C GLY A 683 3.09 23.31 30.99
N GLU A 684 2.18 22.64 31.71
CA GLU A 684 2.15 22.73 33.17
C GLU A 684 3.41 22.09 33.77
N PRO A 685 3.91 22.54 34.94
CA PRO A 685 5.13 21.98 35.52
C PRO A 685 5.03 20.47 35.73
N GLY A 686 5.85 19.72 34.99
CA GLY A 686 5.96 18.27 35.10
C GLY A 686 6.77 17.84 36.32
N ASN A 687 6.74 16.55 36.61
CA ASN A 687 7.61 15.91 37.60
C ASN A 687 8.97 15.49 37.02
N GLY A 688 9.20 15.74 35.72
CA GLY A 688 10.40 15.38 34.97
C GLY A 688 10.39 13.94 34.44
N GLU A 689 9.23 13.28 34.48
CA GLU A 689 8.99 12.00 33.80
C GLU A 689 8.77 12.21 32.29
N SER A 690 8.98 11.16 31.50
CA SER A 690 8.69 11.21 30.05
C SER A 690 7.19 11.18 29.78
N VAL A 691 6.75 11.58 28.58
CA VAL A 691 5.33 11.45 28.20
C VAL A 691 4.85 10.00 28.35
N TYR A 692 5.73 9.04 28.04
CA TYR A 692 5.45 7.62 28.23
C TYR A 692 5.24 7.24 29.71
N ASP A 693 6.11 7.72 30.60
CA ASP A 693 6.03 7.41 32.03
C ASP A 693 4.69 7.87 32.63
N GLU A 694 4.24 9.07 32.26
CA GLU A 694 2.94 9.61 32.66
C GLU A 694 1.78 8.70 32.24
N ALA A 695 1.83 8.21 30.99
CA ALA A 695 0.83 7.27 30.48
C ALA A 695 0.91 5.90 31.16
N ALA A 696 2.12 5.38 31.40
CA ALA A 696 2.33 4.08 32.03
C ALA A 696 1.92 4.03 33.51
N GLU A 697 1.96 5.16 34.24
CA GLU A 697 1.40 5.25 35.60
C GLU A 697 -0.13 5.20 35.61
N SER A 698 -0.78 5.81 34.62
CA SER A 698 -2.25 5.78 34.48
C SER A 698 -2.78 4.36 34.27
N TYR A 699 -2.04 3.52 33.54
CA TYR A 699 -2.41 2.14 33.24
C TYR A 699 -2.16 1.15 34.40
N LYS A 700 -1.35 1.52 35.39
CA LYS A 700 -1.06 0.67 36.57
C LYS A 700 -2.11 0.79 37.68
N ASN A 701 -3.00 1.78 37.60
CA ASN A 701 -4.06 2.05 38.59
C ASN A 701 -5.42 1.57 38.06
#